data_AF-A0A1H8IRL5-F1
#
_entry.id   AF-A0A1H8IRL5-F1
#
_cell.length_a   1.000
_cell.length_b   1.000
_cell.length_c   1.000
_cell.angle_alpha   90.00
_cell.angle_beta   90.00
_cell.angle_gamma   90.00
#
_symmetry.space_group_name_H-M   'P 1'
#
loop_
_entity.id
_entity.type
_entity.pdbx_description
1 polymer ?
#
loop_
_entity_poly.entity_id
_entity_poly.type
_entity_poly.pdbx_seq_one_letter_code
_entity_poly.pdbx_strand_id
1 'polypeptide(L)'
;MKKRSKSKGKKILSSTLALSLLATPLMPFNVLAAKPTAPKVQSEVELRIMETTDIHTNLLSYDYYKNAAAPKLGLAKTATLVKQARAEADNSVLVDNGDLIQGTPLGTYKAKIDPLEEGEVHPAIEAMNIMDYDMATLGNHEFNYGLEYLDEVYDDANFPYVNANVYVDDHDNDPTNDVNKYSPYKIVNKKVVDEAGKTKVIKIGYIGFVPPQINEWDKAHLDGKVITKNVTEAAEKFVPQMRAEGADVVIAMAHSGFSGNEANTEDTVYALSKVSGIDAITFSHTHKVFPAKDVKSLDALFKGADGQPLPGVDNAKGTINGVVAVQAGYGGGALGIIDLTLQKVKGKWSVASSQSSTRAIEGVQADEEIVKAVTDEHEATIEYVNTPIGTTTDDIYSYFALVQDDPSIQVVTNAQKWYVENYLELNKPELKDLPILSVGAPFKAGRNGVDEYTEIKKGDLTIRSAGDLYLYDNTLKAVKVSGSVVKEWIEMTAGKFNTIDTSTTEAQELLNPSFPVYNFDVIDGVEYQIDVTKEPKYDKNGNLINPESSRVVNLEYNGEPIDLEQEFVVVTNNYRAGGGGNFPGLKGSELVVDSADENRQILMDYISEVKEITPTADNNWSIAPISADVNVTFTTSPKAEQYIGEGSPFSYSGLTDANGFGIFNIDLNRGVKVQLLGLNDLHGQLDTVTKVGEQLAGHIEYTAAALKQEEATNPNTLILHSGDMVGGSPLISALFQDEPTIEILEEIGFDAGTLGNHEFDEGIDELNRMINGGEHPNGTAGYDGIDFPMVAANAYDTRDGQLITNPYTVLETGGEKIGVIGVVTQETPEMIVRKGNETLEITDEVEAINKYTAELKEQGVEAIVVLAHNPATQTGYTDRFDASRIAEQVNDEVDVIFAAHNHVSVNRLVDNKLIVQAYSYGSAFSDVDLEIDPLTGDIYSKTAEIKTVFQKDYTPDLGVAAIMDKYEAKVEPIKAQVVGQSVSTLEKGYPTVTREFGDLALGNLIADGMKVAMDSDFALMNGGGVRSPLEAGEVTYGDLFSVQPFGNVLNKVNLSGADLRVILDEQITARGLDYHISGFTYTYTYDDEATSGEIVDILLPDGTPIDPSKEYSVVVNNYMYGNIGTSIGRLSTDMEVGPVDLEATVDYVNALSSPFEYKSEGRIQRVQ
;
A
#
# COMPACT_ATOMS: atom_id res chain seq x y z
N MET A 1 19.18 14.39 42.80
CA MET A 1 19.73 15.73 43.12
C MET A 1 18.68 16.59 43.82
N LYS A 2 19.09 17.34 44.84
CA LYS A 2 18.28 18.29 45.64
C LYS A 2 17.99 19.59 44.86
N LYS A 3 16.82 20.20 45.07
CA LYS A 3 16.57 21.64 45.43
C LYS A 3 15.04 21.91 45.39
N ARG A 4 14.35 22.11 46.53
CA ARG A 4 14.09 23.37 47.29
C ARG A 4 13.40 24.46 46.44
N SER A 5 12.19 24.94 46.78
CA SER A 5 11.91 25.99 47.80
C SER A 5 10.36 26.15 47.96
N LYS A 6 9.69 26.10 49.13
CA LYS A 6 9.38 27.16 50.16
C LYS A 6 8.97 28.54 49.55
N SER A 7 7.95 29.31 49.98
CA SER A 7 7.26 29.49 51.28
C SER A 7 5.98 30.37 51.23
N LYS A 8 5.06 30.13 52.18
CA LYS A 8 4.29 31.05 53.07
C LYS A 8 3.92 32.51 52.64
N GLY A 9 2.62 32.82 52.67
CA GLY A 9 1.94 33.56 53.76
C GLY A 9 1.89 35.11 53.82
N LYS A 10 0.64 35.63 53.85
CA LYS A 10 0.06 36.78 54.61
C LYS A 10 0.27 38.26 54.17
N LYS A 11 -0.91 38.93 54.05
CA LYS A 11 -1.37 40.21 54.66
C LYS A 11 -1.23 41.58 53.92
N ILE A 12 -2.42 42.17 53.67
CA ILE A 12 -2.98 43.52 53.99
C ILE A 12 -2.42 44.79 53.30
N LEU A 13 -3.36 45.64 52.83
CA LEU A 13 -3.53 47.14 52.93
C LEU A 13 -3.93 47.74 51.56
N SER A 14 -5.19 48.17 51.34
CA SER A 14 -5.79 49.50 51.63
C SER A 14 -5.36 50.59 50.62
N SER A 15 -6.11 51.58 50.14
CA SER A 15 -7.47 52.13 50.35
C SER A 15 -7.47 53.53 49.70
N THR A 16 -8.59 54.03 49.17
CA THR A 16 -9.04 55.47 49.08
C THR A 16 -10.25 55.55 48.11
N LEU A 17 -11.28 56.41 48.21
CA LEU A 17 -11.84 57.33 49.21
C LEU A 17 -13.18 57.89 48.63
N ALA A 18 -14.31 57.76 49.34
CA ALA A 18 -15.34 58.78 49.70
C ALA A 18 -15.97 59.73 48.62
N LEU A 19 -17.20 60.27 48.71
CA LEU A 19 -17.95 60.98 49.78
C LEU A 19 -19.43 61.11 49.31
N SER A 20 -20.48 60.92 50.13
CA SER A 20 -21.39 61.97 50.70
C SER A 20 -22.87 61.60 50.44
N LEU A 21 -23.93 61.96 51.19
CA LEU A 21 -24.22 62.50 52.53
C LEU A 21 -25.75 62.39 52.77
N LEU A 22 -26.16 62.13 54.03
CA LEU A 22 -27.33 62.66 54.78
C LEU A 22 -28.80 62.44 54.32
N ALA A 23 -29.59 61.76 55.15
CA ALA A 23 -30.58 62.34 56.11
C ALA A 23 -31.84 61.47 56.33
N THR A 24 -32.21 61.35 57.61
CA THR A 24 -33.38 60.68 58.24
C THR A 24 -34.70 61.51 58.12
N PRO A 25 -35.80 61.19 58.85
CA PRO A 25 -36.86 60.21 58.57
C PRO A 25 -38.26 60.85 58.41
N LEU A 26 -39.17 60.25 57.63
CA LEU A 26 -40.60 60.62 57.59
C LEU A 26 -41.47 59.36 57.40
N MET A 27 -42.27 59.01 58.42
CA MET A 27 -43.59 58.38 58.19
C MET A 27 -44.52 59.42 57.54
N PRO A 28 -45.71 59.11 56.94
CA PRO A 28 -46.39 57.83 56.72
C PRO A 28 -46.89 57.65 55.25
N PHE A 29 -47.41 56.46 54.89
CA PHE A 29 -48.69 56.22 54.20
C PHE A 29 -48.76 54.74 53.81
N ASN A 30 -49.67 53.99 54.44
CA ASN A 30 -50.07 52.67 53.97
C ASN A 30 -50.74 52.84 52.60
N VAL A 31 -50.05 52.40 51.55
CA VAL A 31 -50.71 51.94 50.33
C VAL A 31 -50.41 50.44 50.22
N LEU A 32 -51.41 49.63 50.50
CA LEU A 32 -51.42 48.21 50.13
C LEU A 32 -51.36 48.13 48.60
N ALA A 33 -50.16 47.99 48.04
CA ALA A 33 -50.01 47.50 46.68
C ALA A 33 -50.38 46.01 46.70
N ALA A 34 -51.49 45.67 46.06
CA ALA A 34 -51.93 44.30 45.88
C ALA A 34 -50.82 43.48 45.21
N LYS A 35 -50.49 42.31 45.79
CA LYS A 35 -49.70 41.28 45.09
C LYS A 35 -50.35 41.04 43.72
N PRO A 36 -49.59 41.01 42.60
CA PRO A 36 -50.15 40.53 41.35
C PRO A 36 -50.63 39.10 41.59
N THR A 37 -51.94 38.90 41.48
CA THR A 37 -52.57 37.59 41.54
C THR A 37 -52.12 36.82 40.30
N ALA A 38 -51.55 35.63 40.50
CA ALA A 38 -51.26 34.72 39.40
C ALA A 38 -52.56 34.54 38.57
N PRO A 39 -52.47 34.58 37.23
CA PRO A 39 -53.65 34.46 36.40
C PRO A 39 -54.35 33.13 36.68
N LYS A 40 -55.67 33.16 36.91
CA LYS A 40 -56.47 31.98 37.25
C LYS A 40 -56.54 31.02 36.04
N VAL A 41 -56.08 29.78 36.22
CA VAL A 41 -56.27 28.68 35.26
C VAL A 41 -57.78 28.42 35.12
N GLN A 42 -58.28 28.45 33.87
CA GLN A 42 -59.70 28.30 33.55
C GLN A 42 -60.10 26.84 33.32
N SER A 43 -59.14 26.01 32.89
CA SER A 43 -59.30 24.60 32.54
C SER A 43 -57.91 23.98 32.38
N GLU A 44 -57.77 22.72 32.77
CA GLU A 44 -56.58 21.90 32.53
C GLU A 44 -56.97 20.62 31.77
N VAL A 45 -56.13 20.19 30.83
CA VAL A 45 -56.33 18.98 30.00
C VAL A 45 -55.01 18.23 29.93
N GLU A 46 -55.03 16.95 30.27
CA GLU A 46 -53.93 16.02 29.98
C GLU A 46 -54.13 15.45 28.58
N LEU A 47 -53.14 15.61 27.70
CA LEU A 47 -53.13 15.10 26.34
C LEU A 47 -51.91 14.21 26.12
N ARG A 48 -52.15 12.95 25.76
CA ARG A 48 -51.11 12.00 25.36
C ARG A 48 -50.93 11.99 23.84
N ILE A 49 -49.71 12.12 23.36
CA ILE A 49 -49.31 11.90 21.98
C ILE A 49 -48.53 10.57 21.97
N MET A 50 -48.94 9.64 21.11
CA MET A 50 -48.26 8.37 20.89
C MET A 50 -47.63 8.40 19.51
N GLU A 51 -46.44 7.81 19.38
CA GLU A 51 -45.67 7.83 18.13
C GLU A 51 -45.17 6.44 17.76
N THR A 52 -45.31 6.14 16.46
CA THR A 52 -44.53 5.10 15.77
C THR A 52 -43.61 5.73 14.72
N THR A 53 -42.54 5.01 14.41
CA THR A 53 -41.49 5.48 13.52
C THR A 53 -40.76 4.30 12.87
N ASP A 54 -40.22 4.52 11.67
CA ASP A 54 -39.27 3.64 10.98
C ASP A 54 -39.74 2.17 11.01
N ILE A 55 -41.04 1.94 10.75
CA ILE A 55 -41.65 0.61 10.86
C ILE A 55 -41.04 -0.35 9.85
N HIS A 56 -40.65 0.16 8.69
CA HIS A 56 -39.98 -0.60 7.64
C HIS A 56 -40.66 -1.91 7.29
N THR A 57 -41.98 -1.92 7.17
CA THR A 57 -42.79 -3.13 6.93
C THR A 57 -42.63 -4.29 7.93
N ASN A 58 -42.05 -4.04 9.12
CA ASN A 58 -42.02 -5.00 10.22
C ASN A 58 -43.40 -5.10 10.89
N LEU A 59 -44.39 -5.61 10.16
CA LEU A 59 -45.78 -5.68 10.64
C LEU A 59 -45.95 -6.78 11.69
N LEU A 60 -45.25 -7.90 11.50
CA LEU A 60 -45.21 -9.06 12.40
C LEU A 60 -43.82 -9.24 13.02
N SER A 61 -43.74 -10.07 14.07
CA SER A 61 -42.46 -10.44 14.71
C SER A 61 -41.71 -11.53 13.92
N TYR A 62 -41.31 -11.23 12.69
CA TYR A 62 -40.68 -12.19 11.78
C TYR A 62 -39.48 -11.60 11.03
N ASP A 63 -38.44 -12.41 10.83
CA ASP A 63 -37.28 -12.12 10.00
C ASP A 63 -37.35 -13.02 8.76
N TYR A 64 -37.70 -12.42 7.62
CA TYR A 64 -37.90 -13.14 6.36
C TYR A 64 -36.61 -13.76 5.81
N TYR A 65 -35.46 -13.11 6.02
CA TYR A 65 -34.18 -13.64 5.56
C TYR A 65 -33.72 -14.83 6.39
N LYS A 66 -34.01 -14.86 7.70
CA LYS A 66 -33.70 -16.03 8.54
C LYS A 66 -34.77 -17.10 8.50
N ASN A 67 -35.94 -16.78 7.96
CA ASN A 67 -37.14 -17.61 8.04
C ASN A 67 -37.44 -17.99 9.51
N ALA A 68 -37.41 -16.99 10.40
CA ALA A 68 -37.44 -17.20 11.85
C ALA A 68 -38.16 -16.06 12.58
N ALA A 69 -38.60 -16.33 13.82
CA ALA A 69 -39.24 -15.33 14.66
C ALA A 69 -38.26 -14.20 15.08
N ALA A 70 -38.72 -12.95 14.99
CA ALA A 70 -38.00 -11.75 15.41
C ALA A 70 -38.73 -11.08 16.60
N PRO A 71 -38.54 -11.56 17.85
CA PRO A 71 -39.40 -11.20 18.97
C PRO A 71 -39.32 -9.72 19.40
N LYS A 72 -38.27 -9.01 18.97
CA LYS A 72 -38.00 -7.59 19.28
C LYS A 72 -38.59 -6.60 18.26
N LEU A 73 -39.20 -7.09 17.18
CA LEU A 73 -39.82 -6.28 16.12
C LEU A 73 -41.33 -6.62 16.01
N GLY A 74 -42.10 -5.76 15.34
CA GLY A 74 -43.49 -6.04 14.96
C GLY A 74 -44.49 -4.96 15.38
N LEU A 75 -45.06 -4.26 14.41
CA LEU A 75 -46.15 -3.30 14.61
C LEU A 75 -47.36 -3.92 15.32
N ALA A 76 -47.68 -5.19 15.05
CA ALA A 76 -48.78 -5.91 15.72
C ALA A 76 -48.64 -5.92 17.26
N LYS A 77 -47.41 -6.00 17.80
CA LYS A 77 -47.20 -5.89 19.27
C LYS A 77 -47.29 -4.44 19.74
N THR A 78 -46.78 -3.49 18.95
CA THR A 78 -46.91 -2.07 19.25
C THR A 78 -48.36 -1.61 19.26
N ALA A 79 -49.24 -2.17 18.42
CA ALA A 79 -50.68 -1.91 18.48
C ALA A 79 -51.31 -2.30 19.82
N THR A 80 -50.85 -3.39 20.44
CA THR A 80 -51.27 -3.75 21.80
C THR A 80 -50.82 -2.69 22.81
N LEU A 81 -49.60 -2.14 22.67
CA LEU A 81 -49.13 -1.02 23.51
C LEU A 81 -49.94 0.25 23.29
N VAL A 82 -50.35 0.55 22.06
CA VAL A 82 -51.23 1.69 21.73
C VAL A 82 -52.58 1.53 22.43
N LYS A 83 -53.21 0.34 22.33
CA LYS A 83 -54.49 0.05 23.03
C LYS A 83 -54.36 0.22 24.54
N GLN A 84 -53.24 -0.21 25.13
CA GLN A 84 -52.95 0.00 26.55
C GLN A 84 -52.77 1.49 26.90
N ALA A 85 -51.96 2.22 26.13
CA ALA A 85 -51.68 3.63 26.36
C ALA A 85 -52.93 4.51 26.22
N ARG A 86 -53.84 4.19 25.29
CA ARG A 86 -55.16 4.83 25.14
C ARG A 86 -56.07 4.57 26.34
N ALA A 87 -56.03 3.37 26.94
CA ALA A 87 -56.84 3.06 28.11
C ALA A 87 -56.40 3.81 29.38
N GLU A 88 -55.17 4.32 29.41
CA GLU A 88 -54.59 5.06 30.54
C GLU A 88 -54.82 6.58 30.48
N ALA A 89 -55.27 7.13 29.35
CA ALA A 89 -55.40 8.57 29.14
C ALA A 89 -56.77 8.92 28.55
N ASP A 90 -57.46 9.91 29.14
CA ASP A 90 -58.78 10.37 28.66
C ASP A 90 -58.70 11.03 27.28
N ASN A 91 -57.54 11.60 26.93
CA ASN A 91 -57.29 12.24 25.65
C ASN A 91 -55.99 11.74 25.06
N SER A 92 -56.05 11.19 23.86
CA SER A 92 -54.87 10.75 23.13
C SER A 92 -54.95 11.04 21.64
N VAL A 93 -53.78 11.14 21.03
CA VAL A 93 -53.57 11.13 19.59
C VAL A 93 -52.45 10.15 19.23
N LEU A 94 -52.54 9.49 18.08
CA LEU A 94 -51.50 8.60 17.56
C LEU A 94 -50.95 9.18 16.25
N VAL A 95 -49.63 9.31 16.16
CA VAL A 95 -48.95 9.84 14.97
C VAL A 95 -47.88 8.88 14.46
N ASP A 96 -47.58 8.96 13.17
CA ASP A 96 -46.47 8.23 12.55
C ASP A 96 -45.48 9.18 11.87
N ASN A 97 -44.21 8.81 11.93
CA ASN A 97 -43.10 9.63 11.50
C ASN A 97 -42.48 9.22 10.15
N GLY A 98 -43.03 8.28 9.39
CA GLY A 98 -42.51 7.88 8.07
C GLY A 98 -41.56 6.68 8.10
N ASP A 99 -41.05 6.29 6.92
CA ASP A 99 -40.36 5.02 6.63
C ASP A 99 -41.19 3.78 6.95
N LEU A 100 -42.35 3.70 6.29
CA LEU A 100 -43.33 2.64 6.48
C LEU A 100 -43.18 1.49 5.49
N ILE A 101 -42.98 1.79 4.20
CA ILE A 101 -43.25 0.87 3.09
C ILE A 101 -42.05 0.15 2.45
N GLN A 102 -40.83 0.44 2.88
CA GLN A 102 -39.62 -0.27 2.46
C GLN A 102 -38.89 -0.84 3.69
N GLY A 103 -38.12 -1.92 3.55
CA GLY A 103 -37.12 -2.34 4.55
C GLY A 103 -37.17 -3.80 4.99
N THR A 104 -38.24 -4.52 4.64
CA THR A 104 -38.24 -6.00 4.64
C THR A 104 -38.65 -6.51 3.27
N PRO A 105 -38.43 -7.81 2.96
CA PRO A 105 -38.95 -8.42 1.73
C PRO A 105 -40.44 -8.20 1.47
N LEU A 106 -41.26 -7.94 2.51
CA LEU A 106 -42.69 -7.66 2.34
C LEU A 106 -42.92 -6.37 1.56
N GLY A 107 -42.22 -5.28 1.89
CA GLY A 107 -42.32 -4.01 1.16
C GLY A 107 -41.93 -4.16 -0.30
N THR A 108 -40.80 -4.82 -0.55
CA THR A 108 -40.34 -5.10 -1.93
C THR A 108 -41.33 -5.98 -2.69
N TYR A 109 -41.91 -7.00 -2.04
CA TYR A 109 -42.92 -7.86 -2.66
C TYR A 109 -44.15 -7.06 -3.11
N LYS A 110 -44.75 -6.25 -2.22
CA LYS A 110 -45.93 -5.43 -2.56
C LYS A 110 -45.65 -4.23 -3.47
N ALA A 111 -44.38 -3.86 -3.68
CA ALA A 111 -44.02 -2.78 -4.59
C ALA A 111 -43.65 -3.28 -6.00
N LYS A 112 -42.92 -4.41 -6.10
CA LYS A 112 -42.31 -4.85 -7.36
C LYS A 112 -42.86 -6.17 -7.90
N ILE A 113 -43.36 -7.06 -7.04
CA ILE A 113 -43.75 -8.42 -7.43
C ILE A 113 -45.27 -8.52 -7.57
N ASP A 114 -45.98 -7.98 -6.58
CA ASP A 114 -47.43 -7.90 -6.52
C ASP A 114 -47.83 -6.45 -6.20
N PRO A 115 -47.63 -5.51 -7.15
CA PRO A 115 -47.95 -4.10 -6.96
C PRO A 115 -49.45 -3.91 -6.68
N LEU A 116 -49.79 -2.88 -5.90
CA LEU A 116 -51.18 -2.57 -5.56
C LEU A 116 -52.05 -2.32 -6.80
N GLU A 117 -53.23 -2.92 -6.81
CA GLU A 117 -54.31 -2.56 -7.74
C GLU A 117 -55.11 -1.36 -7.23
N GLU A 118 -55.75 -0.58 -8.13
CA GLU A 118 -56.56 0.58 -7.76
C GLU A 118 -57.60 0.24 -6.67
N GLY A 119 -57.45 0.83 -5.48
CA GLY A 119 -58.30 0.63 -4.31
C GLY A 119 -57.99 -0.62 -3.46
N GLU A 120 -56.83 -1.23 -3.69
CA GLU A 120 -56.22 -2.22 -2.80
C GLU A 120 -55.40 -1.53 -1.70
N VAL A 121 -55.75 -1.80 -0.44
CA VAL A 121 -55.06 -1.18 0.70
C VAL A 121 -53.72 -1.86 0.96
N HIS A 122 -52.63 -1.09 0.99
CA HIS A 122 -51.33 -1.62 1.40
C HIS A 122 -51.37 -2.23 2.82
N PRO A 123 -50.76 -3.41 3.10
CA PRO A 123 -50.88 -4.08 4.39
C PRO A 123 -50.39 -3.25 5.59
N ALA A 124 -49.39 -2.39 5.37
CA ALA A 124 -48.95 -1.45 6.41
C ALA A 124 -50.00 -0.37 6.72
N ILE A 125 -50.68 0.15 5.69
CA ILE A 125 -51.77 1.13 5.82
C ILE A 125 -53.01 0.46 6.41
N GLU A 126 -53.31 -0.79 6.07
CA GLU A 126 -54.39 -1.56 6.70
C GLU A 126 -54.16 -1.72 8.21
N ALA A 127 -52.94 -2.09 8.62
CA ALA A 127 -52.57 -2.16 10.03
C ALA A 127 -52.73 -0.80 10.74
N MET A 128 -52.28 0.30 10.11
CA MET A 128 -52.45 1.65 10.66
C MET A 128 -53.92 2.09 10.70
N ASN A 129 -54.72 1.72 9.72
CA ASN A 129 -56.17 1.99 9.69
C ASN A 129 -56.88 1.31 10.87
N ILE A 130 -56.52 0.06 11.20
CA ILE A 130 -57.02 -0.65 12.40
C ILE A 130 -56.57 0.06 13.70
N MET A 131 -55.37 0.64 13.70
CA MET A 131 -54.81 1.37 14.83
C MET A 131 -55.37 2.79 15.01
N ASP A 132 -56.24 3.28 14.12
CA ASP A 132 -56.92 4.59 14.24
C ASP A 132 -55.91 5.75 14.45
N TYR A 133 -54.94 5.88 13.53
CA TYR A 133 -53.98 7.01 13.55
C TYR A 133 -54.69 8.35 13.35
N ASP A 134 -54.17 9.42 13.97
CA ASP A 134 -54.71 10.78 13.84
C ASP A 134 -54.01 11.57 12.71
N MET A 135 -52.73 11.29 12.45
CA MET A 135 -51.89 12.00 11.49
C MET A 135 -50.63 11.20 11.18
N ALA A 136 -50.06 11.38 9.99
CA ALA A 136 -48.72 10.89 9.68
C ALA A 136 -47.92 11.88 8.81
N THR A 137 -46.62 11.64 8.67
CA THR A 137 -45.76 12.31 7.69
C THR A 137 -45.02 11.30 6.82
N LEU A 138 -44.24 11.80 5.86
CA LEU A 138 -43.46 10.99 4.93
C LEU A 138 -42.00 10.97 5.39
N GLY A 139 -41.37 9.80 5.30
CA GLY A 139 -39.93 9.60 5.37
C GLY A 139 -39.29 9.46 4.00
N ASN A 140 -38.00 9.13 3.99
CA ASN A 140 -37.26 8.99 2.74
C ASN A 140 -37.65 7.71 1.99
N HIS A 141 -37.91 6.62 2.70
CA HIS A 141 -38.23 5.34 2.09
C HIS A 141 -39.62 5.30 1.42
N GLU A 142 -40.47 6.30 1.67
CA GLU A 142 -41.70 6.53 0.91
C GLU A 142 -41.47 6.79 -0.59
N PHE A 143 -40.29 7.29 -0.97
CA PHE A 143 -40.01 7.72 -2.35
C PHE A 143 -39.33 6.64 -3.21
N ASN A 144 -38.90 5.52 -2.63
CA ASN A 144 -38.09 4.50 -3.30
C ASN A 144 -38.77 3.76 -4.45
N TYR A 145 -40.10 3.73 -4.47
CA TYR A 145 -40.88 3.08 -5.53
C TYR A 145 -41.56 4.09 -6.47
N GLY A 146 -41.23 5.38 -6.30
CA GLY A 146 -41.73 6.48 -7.11
C GLY A 146 -43.06 7.07 -6.67
N LEU A 147 -43.31 8.30 -7.13
CA LEU A 147 -44.44 9.13 -6.70
C LEU A 147 -45.81 8.53 -7.02
N GLU A 148 -45.93 7.75 -8.10
CA GLU A 148 -47.21 7.12 -8.47
C GLU A 148 -47.60 6.02 -7.48
N TYR A 149 -46.64 5.14 -7.14
CA TYR A 149 -46.85 4.11 -6.12
C TYR A 149 -47.06 4.72 -4.74
N LEU A 150 -46.31 5.78 -4.40
CA LEU A 150 -46.51 6.54 -3.18
C LEU A 150 -47.91 7.16 -3.12
N ASP A 151 -48.39 7.78 -4.18
CA ASP A 151 -49.72 8.39 -4.19
C ASP A 151 -50.82 7.29 -4.05
N GLU A 152 -50.65 6.09 -4.63
CA GLU A 152 -51.56 4.94 -4.48
C GLU A 152 -51.55 4.34 -3.06
N VAL A 153 -50.38 4.09 -2.46
CA VAL A 153 -50.32 3.49 -1.12
C VAL A 153 -51.08 4.33 -0.09
N TYR A 154 -51.00 5.67 -0.19
CA TYR A 154 -51.41 6.58 0.86
C TYR A 154 -52.82 7.18 0.67
N ASP A 155 -53.47 6.97 -0.48
CA ASP A 155 -54.82 7.47 -0.72
C ASP A 155 -55.91 6.69 0.07
N ASP A 156 -55.62 5.43 0.41
CA ASP A 156 -56.43 4.52 1.22
C ASP A 156 -56.22 4.67 2.75
N ALA A 157 -55.39 5.63 3.17
CA ALA A 157 -55.25 5.96 4.59
C ALA A 157 -56.50 6.67 5.14
N ASN A 158 -57.08 6.16 6.22
CA ASN A 158 -58.21 6.80 6.91
C ASN A 158 -57.81 8.06 7.71
N PHE A 159 -56.53 8.42 7.65
CA PHE A 159 -55.91 9.52 8.36
C PHE A 159 -55.04 10.34 7.41
N PRO A 160 -54.92 11.66 7.63
CA PRO A 160 -54.20 12.54 6.73
C PRO A 160 -52.68 12.45 6.88
N TYR A 161 -51.99 12.69 5.75
CA TYR A 161 -50.56 12.94 5.68
C TYR A 161 -50.25 14.42 5.49
N VAL A 162 -49.13 14.88 6.07
CA VAL A 162 -48.61 16.25 5.89
C VAL A 162 -47.11 16.22 5.61
N ASN A 163 -46.63 17.15 4.78
CA ASN A 163 -45.21 17.41 4.56
C ASN A 163 -45.00 18.86 4.10
N ALA A 164 -44.16 19.60 4.81
CA ALA A 164 -43.95 21.04 4.65
C ALA A 164 -42.79 21.42 3.74
N ASN A 165 -41.89 20.49 3.41
CA ASN A 165 -40.64 20.80 2.73
C ASN A 165 -40.46 20.09 1.38
N VAL A 166 -41.43 19.31 0.91
CA VAL A 166 -41.50 18.81 -0.48
C VAL A 166 -42.37 19.75 -1.33
N TYR A 167 -41.82 20.16 -2.47
CA TYR A 167 -42.41 21.09 -3.43
C TYR A 167 -42.50 20.44 -4.81
N VAL A 168 -43.47 20.88 -5.62
CA VAL A 168 -43.50 20.53 -7.04
C VAL A 168 -42.33 21.24 -7.72
N ASP A 169 -41.57 20.53 -8.55
CA ASP A 169 -40.57 21.16 -9.42
C ASP A 169 -41.28 21.90 -10.56
N ASP A 170 -41.27 23.23 -10.54
CA ASP A 170 -41.83 24.07 -11.61
C ASP A 170 -40.79 24.50 -12.66
N HIS A 171 -39.56 23.97 -12.54
CA HIS A 171 -38.42 24.16 -13.44
C HIS A 171 -37.98 25.62 -13.60
N ASP A 172 -38.21 26.46 -12.59
CA ASP A 172 -37.61 27.79 -12.50
C ASP A 172 -36.66 27.92 -11.29
N ASN A 173 -36.13 29.12 -11.07
CA ASN A 173 -35.20 29.40 -9.97
C ASN A 173 -35.75 30.47 -9.00
N ASP A 174 -37.07 30.69 -8.99
CA ASP A 174 -37.74 31.67 -8.13
C ASP A 174 -38.43 30.96 -6.95
N PRO A 175 -37.78 30.87 -5.77
CA PRO A 175 -38.33 30.13 -4.63
C PRO A 175 -39.60 30.75 -4.03
N THR A 176 -40.07 31.90 -4.55
CA THR A 176 -41.24 32.62 -4.04
C THR A 176 -42.57 32.14 -4.63
N ASN A 177 -42.56 31.46 -5.78
CA ASN A 177 -43.75 30.81 -6.37
C ASN A 177 -43.86 29.31 -6.10
N ASP A 178 -42.83 28.66 -5.53
CA ASP A 178 -42.87 27.22 -5.29
C ASP A 178 -44.10 26.79 -4.47
N VAL A 179 -44.77 25.76 -4.98
CA VAL A 179 -45.98 25.18 -4.38
C VAL A 179 -45.62 23.85 -3.73
N ASN A 180 -46.04 23.66 -2.48
CA ASN A 180 -45.86 22.38 -1.79
C ASN A 180 -46.62 21.25 -2.52
N LYS A 181 -45.97 20.09 -2.73
CA LYS A 181 -46.61 18.90 -3.35
C LYS A 181 -47.68 18.31 -2.44
N TYR A 182 -47.44 18.30 -1.13
CA TYR A 182 -48.37 17.83 -0.11
C TYR A 182 -48.87 18.98 0.76
N SER A 183 -49.89 18.74 1.58
CA SER A 183 -50.34 19.74 2.55
C SER A 183 -49.24 20.00 3.58
N PRO A 184 -48.75 21.24 3.76
CA PRO A 184 -47.61 21.51 4.63
C PRO A 184 -47.91 21.23 6.11
N TYR A 185 -49.14 21.53 6.54
CA TYR A 185 -49.61 21.26 7.88
C TYR A 185 -51.14 21.12 7.91
N LYS A 186 -51.68 20.62 9.02
CA LYS A 186 -53.13 20.51 9.25
C LYS A 186 -53.50 20.84 10.69
N ILE A 187 -54.51 21.70 10.87
CA ILE A 187 -55.06 22.04 12.20
C ILE A 187 -56.34 21.25 12.44
N VAL A 188 -56.33 20.39 13.46
CA VAL A 188 -57.44 19.52 13.83
C VAL A 188 -58.11 20.02 15.11
N ASN A 189 -59.43 20.16 15.08
CA ASN A 189 -60.24 20.46 16.26
C ASN A 189 -60.47 19.17 17.07
N LYS A 190 -59.56 18.84 18.00
CA LYS A 190 -59.70 17.65 18.86
C LYS A 190 -60.67 17.97 20.01
N LYS A 191 -61.70 17.14 20.16
CA LYS A 191 -62.55 17.14 21.36
C LYS A 191 -61.79 16.43 22.48
N VAL A 192 -61.65 17.11 23.60
CA VAL A 192 -60.92 16.62 24.77
C VAL A 192 -61.76 16.78 26.03
N VAL A 193 -61.49 15.98 27.05
CA VAL A 193 -62.10 16.04 28.38
C VAL A 193 -61.12 16.75 29.32
N ASP A 194 -61.60 17.79 30.02
CA ASP A 194 -60.83 18.49 31.05
C ASP A 194 -60.84 17.76 32.40
N GLU A 195 -60.00 18.21 33.34
CA GLU A 195 -59.94 17.71 34.73
C GLU A 195 -61.30 17.67 35.48
N ALA A 196 -62.30 18.42 35.00
CA ALA A 196 -63.64 18.49 35.56
C ALA A 196 -64.67 17.63 34.80
N GLY A 197 -64.22 16.78 33.87
CA GLY A 197 -65.05 15.90 33.05
C GLY A 197 -65.82 16.62 31.93
N LYS A 198 -65.47 17.86 31.60
CA LYS A 198 -66.18 18.67 30.59
C LYS A 198 -65.45 18.61 29.25
N THR A 199 -66.21 18.43 28.18
CA THR A 199 -65.69 18.51 26.82
C THR A 199 -65.21 19.92 26.48
N LYS A 200 -63.98 20.02 25.99
CA LYS A 200 -63.36 21.20 25.37
C LYS A 200 -62.95 20.86 23.93
N VAL A 201 -62.58 21.90 23.20
CA VAL A 201 -61.93 21.78 21.90
C VAL A 201 -60.54 22.40 22.03
N ILE A 202 -59.53 21.66 21.58
CA ILE A 202 -58.15 22.10 21.43
C ILE A 202 -57.81 21.97 19.94
N LYS A 203 -57.19 23.01 19.38
CA LYS A 203 -56.70 23.02 18.00
C LYS A 203 -55.27 22.51 17.95
N ILE A 204 -55.09 21.27 17.51
CA ILE A 204 -53.77 20.66 17.37
C ILE A 204 -53.31 20.87 15.93
N GLY A 205 -52.21 21.59 15.74
CA GLY A 205 -51.54 21.75 14.46
C GLY A 205 -50.45 20.71 14.29
N TYR A 206 -50.49 19.97 13.19
CA TYR A 206 -49.49 18.97 12.82
C TYR A 206 -48.73 19.45 11.58
N ILE A 207 -47.40 19.44 11.64
CA ILE A 207 -46.52 19.80 10.53
C ILE A 207 -45.50 18.67 10.30
N GLY A 208 -45.27 18.32 9.05
CA GLY A 208 -44.45 17.17 8.64
C GLY A 208 -43.17 17.57 7.91
N PHE A 209 -42.10 16.79 8.00
CA PHE A 209 -40.83 17.05 7.30
C PHE A 209 -40.14 15.75 6.87
N VAL A 210 -39.33 15.83 5.82
CA VAL A 210 -38.48 14.73 5.30
C VAL A 210 -37.06 15.25 5.02
N PRO A 211 -35.99 14.43 5.00
CA PRO A 211 -34.65 14.91 4.67
C PRO A 211 -34.61 15.43 3.23
N PRO A 212 -34.01 16.60 2.94
CA PRO A 212 -33.91 17.12 1.57
C PRO A 212 -33.16 16.19 0.60
N GLN A 213 -32.30 15.33 1.14
CA GLN A 213 -31.48 14.40 0.37
C GLN A 213 -32.29 13.35 -0.42
N ILE A 214 -33.60 13.19 -0.19
CA ILE A 214 -34.43 12.31 -1.04
C ILE A 214 -34.32 12.68 -2.52
N ASN A 215 -34.07 13.95 -2.87
CA ASN A 215 -33.88 14.36 -4.26
C ASN A 215 -32.58 13.83 -4.89
N GLU A 216 -31.59 13.50 -4.05
CA GLU A 216 -30.33 12.89 -4.45
C GLU A 216 -30.47 11.35 -4.42
N TRP A 217 -30.98 10.80 -3.32
CA TRP A 217 -31.12 9.36 -3.10
C TRP A 217 -32.09 8.71 -4.08
N ASP A 218 -33.24 9.33 -4.34
CA ASP A 218 -34.30 8.79 -5.21
C ASP A 218 -34.40 9.56 -6.53
N LYS A 219 -33.29 10.12 -7.01
CA LYS A 219 -33.24 10.95 -8.22
C LYS A 219 -33.93 10.27 -9.41
N ALA A 220 -33.72 8.97 -9.60
CA ALA A 220 -34.36 8.21 -10.69
C ALA A 220 -35.90 8.32 -10.69
N HIS A 221 -36.50 8.50 -9.52
CA HIS A 221 -37.94 8.62 -9.34
C HIS A 221 -38.44 10.06 -9.23
N LEU A 222 -37.60 10.99 -8.74
CA LEU A 222 -37.99 12.34 -8.35
C LEU A 222 -37.49 13.47 -9.27
N ASP A 223 -36.46 13.23 -10.07
CA ASP A 223 -35.83 14.27 -10.92
C ASP A 223 -36.87 14.89 -11.87
N GLY A 224 -36.93 16.21 -11.88
CA GLY A 224 -37.88 16.97 -12.67
C GLY A 224 -39.34 16.87 -12.20
N LYS A 225 -39.63 16.30 -11.03
CA LYS A 225 -41.01 16.16 -10.51
C LYS A 225 -41.22 16.90 -9.20
N VAL A 226 -40.28 16.76 -8.26
CA VAL A 226 -40.33 17.42 -6.96
C VAL A 226 -38.96 17.96 -6.57
N ILE A 227 -38.94 19.00 -5.75
CA ILE A 227 -37.75 19.51 -5.07
C ILE A 227 -38.02 19.57 -3.57
N THR A 228 -36.95 19.58 -2.78
CA THR A 228 -37.03 19.71 -1.33
C THR A 228 -36.33 20.97 -0.83
N LYS A 229 -36.80 21.48 0.30
CA LYS A 229 -36.22 22.62 0.99
C LYS A 229 -35.75 22.25 2.39
N ASN A 230 -34.93 23.12 2.97
CA ASN A 230 -34.43 22.95 4.33
C ASN A 230 -35.58 22.81 5.34
N VAL A 231 -35.48 21.79 6.20
CA VAL A 231 -36.48 21.46 7.23
C VAL A 231 -36.72 22.62 8.19
N THR A 232 -35.64 23.22 8.70
CA THR A 232 -35.71 24.30 9.70
C THR A 232 -36.32 25.56 9.08
N GLU A 233 -35.93 25.93 7.86
CA GLU A 233 -36.50 27.08 7.14
C GLU A 233 -38.00 26.90 6.85
N ALA A 234 -38.41 25.69 6.45
CA ALA A 234 -39.83 25.37 6.25
C ALA A 234 -40.62 25.49 7.57
N ALA A 235 -40.05 25.02 8.69
CA ALA A 235 -40.65 25.18 10.00
C ALA A 235 -40.79 26.66 10.41
N GLU A 236 -39.74 27.47 10.22
CA GLU A 236 -39.74 28.91 10.50
C GLU A 236 -40.78 29.68 9.67
N LYS A 237 -41.10 29.20 8.46
CA LYS A 237 -42.17 29.73 7.61
C LYS A 237 -43.55 29.34 8.12
N PHE A 238 -43.81 28.04 8.31
CA PHE A 238 -45.17 27.53 8.49
C PHE A 238 -45.65 27.49 9.95
N VAL A 239 -44.77 27.37 10.94
CA VAL A 239 -45.17 27.35 12.36
C VAL A 239 -45.83 28.68 12.78
N PRO A 240 -45.28 29.87 12.45
CA PRO A 240 -45.96 31.13 12.74
C PRO A 240 -47.31 31.27 12.04
N GLN A 241 -47.43 30.78 10.79
CA GLN A 241 -48.69 30.78 10.06
C GLN A 241 -49.74 29.90 10.74
N MET A 242 -49.37 28.67 11.11
CA MET A 242 -50.25 27.73 11.80
C MET A 242 -50.73 28.29 13.16
N ARG A 243 -49.86 28.99 13.90
CA ARG A 243 -50.24 29.73 15.12
C ARG A 243 -51.19 30.88 14.84
N ALA A 244 -50.98 31.64 13.77
CA ALA A 244 -51.86 32.75 13.37
C ALA A 244 -53.27 32.26 12.96
N GLU A 245 -53.35 31.08 12.35
CA GLU A 245 -54.61 30.38 12.01
C GLU A 245 -55.29 29.75 13.24
N GLY A 246 -54.61 29.77 14.39
CA GLY A 246 -55.18 29.51 15.70
C GLY A 246 -54.83 28.15 16.30
N ALA A 247 -53.74 27.52 15.89
CA ALA A 247 -53.23 26.31 16.56
C ALA A 247 -52.88 26.60 18.04
N ASP A 248 -53.53 25.85 18.93
CA ASP A 248 -53.31 25.90 20.38
C ASP A 248 -52.07 25.10 20.76
N VAL A 249 -51.83 23.97 20.08
CA VAL A 249 -50.64 23.12 20.22
C VAL A 249 -50.05 22.85 18.84
N VAL A 250 -48.72 22.86 18.71
CA VAL A 250 -48.00 22.52 17.48
C VAL A 250 -47.11 21.29 17.70
N ILE A 251 -47.38 20.23 16.94
CA ILE A 251 -46.60 18.99 16.91
C ILE A 251 -45.85 18.96 15.58
N ALA A 252 -44.53 18.95 15.64
CA ALA A 252 -43.67 18.74 14.50
C ALA A 252 -43.31 17.25 14.39
N MET A 253 -43.78 16.61 13.32
CA MET A 253 -43.46 15.23 12.96
C MET A 253 -42.32 15.32 11.95
N ALA A 254 -41.09 15.11 12.40
CA ALA A 254 -39.92 15.23 11.54
C ALA A 254 -39.40 13.85 11.17
N HIS A 255 -39.48 13.48 9.89
CA HIS A 255 -38.67 12.39 9.39
C HIS A 255 -37.23 12.85 9.24
N SER A 256 -36.51 12.92 10.35
CA SER A 256 -35.17 13.50 10.44
C SER A 256 -34.56 13.11 11.77
N GLY A 257 -33.27 12.80 11.79
CA GLY A 257 -32.60 12.37 13.01
C GLY A 257 -32.03 13.50 13.85
N PHE A 258 -31.35 13.10 14.92
CA PHE A 258 -30.64 14.01 15.82
C PHE A 258 -29.17 14.12 15.42
N SER A 259 -28.72 15.35 15.13
CA SER A 259 -27.30 15.70 15.08
C SER A 259 -27.00 16.90 15.96
N GLY A 260 -25.91 16.81 16.73
CA GLY A 260 -25.37 17.97 17.46
C GLY A 260 -24.76 19.04 16.54
N ASN A 261 -24.57 18.74 15.25
CA ASN A 261 -24.10 19.68 14.25
C ASN A 261 -25.30 20.40 13.60
N GLU A 262 -25.51 21.66 13.93
CA GLU A 262 -26.63 22.47 13.41
C GLU A 262 -26.57 22.74 11.90
N ALA A 263 -25.41 22.52 11.26
CA ALA A 263 -25.28 22.61 9.81
C ALA A 263 -25.70 21.33 9.07
N ASN A 264 -25.99 20.24 9.78
CA ASN A 264 -26.48 19.02 9.16
C ASN A 264 -27.89 19.26 8.61
N THR A 265 -28.09 18.93 7.33
CA THR A 265 -29.36 19.13 6.61
C THR A 265 -30.24 17.89 6.58
N GLU A 266 -29.71 16.71 6.92
CA GLU A 266 -30.40 15.42 7.00
C GLU A 266 -30.98 15.18 8.42
N ASP A 267 -30.13 15.32 9.44
CA ASP A 267 -30.42 15.09 10.86
C ASP A 267 -30.60 16.42 11.62
N THR A 268 -31.78 17.02 11.48
CA THR A 268 -32.04 18.41 11.81
C THR A 268 -32.70 18.64 13.16
N VAL A 269 -33.08 17.58 13.91
CA VAL A 269 -33.97 17.69 15.09
C VAL A 269 -33.41 18.63 16.16
N TYR A 270 -32.09 18.69 16.34
CA TYR A 270 -31.48 19.63 17.27
C TYR A 270 -31.69 21.09 16.85
N ALA A 271 -31.55 21.42 15.56
CA ALA A 271 -31.83 22.75 15.02
C ALA A 271 -33.34 23.05 15.03
N LEU A 272 -34.17 22.09 14.60
CA LEU A 272 -35.63 22.20 14.55
C LEU A 272 -36.23 22.50 15.94
N SER A 273 -35.69 21.89 17.00
CA SER A 273 -36.14 22.14 18.38
C SER A 273 -35.94 23.59 18.87
N LYS A 274 -35.18 24.42 18.15
CA LYS A 274 -35.02 25.85 18.45
C LYS A 274 -36.05 26.73 17.75
N VAL A 275 -36.84 26.20 16.82
CA VAL A 275 -37.86 26.96 16.10
C VAL A 275 -39.00 27.34 17.06
N SER A 276 -39.20 28.64 17.20
CA SER A 276 -40.18 29.19 18.15
C SER A 276 -41.61 28.79 17.78
N GLY A 277 -42.36 28.30 18.76
CA GLY A 277 -43.77 27.97 18.61
C GLY A 277 -44.07 26.49 18.37
N ILE A 278 -43.05 25.63 18.30
CA ILE A 278 -43.20 24.17 18.38
C ILE A 278 -43.36 23.76 19.86
N ASP A 279 -44.36 22.95 20.17
CA ASP A 279 -44.60 22.46 21.54
C ASP A 279 -44.08 21.05 21.77
N ALA A 280 -44.13 20.20 20.74
CA ALA A 280 -43.69 18.82 20.79
C ALA A 280 -43.07 18.40 19.45
N ILE A 281 -42.07 17.54 19.51
CA ILE A 281 -41.43 16.93 18.35
C ILE A 281 -41.55 15.41 18.44
N THR A 282 -42.06 14.79 17.41
CA THR A 282 -41.90 13.36 17.17
C THR A 282 -40.92 13.21 16.01
N PHE A 283 -39.92 12.35 16.11
CA PHE A 283 -38.85 12.27 15.11
C PHE A 283 -38.32 10.84 14.87
N SER A 284 -37.51 10.64 13.82
CA SER A 284 -37.17 9.31 13.25
C SER A 284 -35.81 9.25 12.52
N HIS A 285 -35.66 8.40 11.48
CA HIS A 285 -34.54 8.31 10.51
C HIS A 285 -33.29 7.61 11.06
N THR A 286 -32.88 7.95 12.27
CA THR A 286 -31.64 7.41 12.87
C THR A 286 -31.83 6.09 13.63
N HIS A 287 -33.07 5.57 13.67
CA HIS A 287 -33.48 4.32 14.33
C HIS A 287 -33.13 4.26 15.83
N LYS A 288 -32.91 5.42 16.47
CA LYS A 288 -32.51 5.49 17.88
C LYS A 288 -33.72 5.61 18.79
N VAL A 289 -33.52 5.30 20.06
CA VAL A 289 -34.56 5.48 21.08
C VAL A 289 -34.26 6.74 21.88
N PHE A 290 -35.19 7.69 21.87
CA PHE A 290 -35.13 8.88 22.72
C PHE A 290 -36.51 9.20 23.32
N PRO A 291 -36.60 9.48 24.63
CA PRO A 291 -35.56 9.33 25.63
C PRO A 291 -35.26 7.85 25.90
N ALA A 292 -34.04 7.57 26.32
CA ALA A 292 -33.63 6.25 26.77
C ALA A 292 -33.95 6.07 28.26
N LYS A 293 -34.00 4.81 28.73
CA LYS A 293 -34.31 4.46 30.13
C LYS A 293 -33.42 5.18 31.15
N ASP A 294 -32.14 5.32 30.80
CA ASP A 294 -31.13 6.04 31.56
C ASP A 294 -30.00 6.54 30.63
N VAL A 295 -29.14 7.43 31.14
CA VAL A 295 -28.00 8.00 30.38
C VAL A 295 -27.03 6.92 29.89
N LYS A 296 -26.95 5.76 30.56
CA LYS A 296 -26.08 4.66 30.11
C LYS A 296 -26.61 4.01 28.84
N SER A 297 -27.93 3.84 28.75
CA SER A 297 -28.63 3.32 27.57
C SER A 297 -28.85 4.35 26.46
N LEU A 298 -28.61 5.64 26.73
CA LEU A 298 -28.73 6.70 25.73
C LEU A 298 -27.69 6.52 24.62
N ASP A 299 -28.12 6.63 23.36
CA ASP A 299 -27.24 6.45 22.20
C ASP A 299 -26.13 7.52 22.16
N ALA A 300 -25.01 7.18 21.52
CA ALA A 300 -23.85 8.07 21.38
C ALA A 300 -24.18 9.37 20.64
N LEU A 301 -25.15 9.36 19.72
CA LEU A 301 -25.59 10.56 19.00
C LEU A 301 -26.03 11.70 19.93
N PHE A 302 -26.60 11.38 21.09
CA PHE A 302 -27.09 12.35 22.07
C PHE A 302 -26.03 12.73 23.13
N LYS A 303 -24.81 12.19 23.06
CA LYS A 303 -23.77 12.34 24.10
C LYS A 303 -22.53 13.08 23.59
N GLY A 304 -21.91 13.84 24.48
CA GLY A 304 -20.57 14.38 24.27
C GLY A 304 -19.49 13.31 24.43
N ALA A 305 -18.24 13.67 24.12
CA ALA A 305 -17.07 12.80 24.30
C ALA A 305 -16.84 12.35 25.76
N ASP A 306 -17.44 13.05 26.73
CA ASP A 306 -17.44 12.71 28.16
C ASP A 306 -18.53 11.72 28.57
N GLY A 307 -19.34 11.25 27.61
CA GLY A 307 -20.45 10.33 27.83
C GLY A 307 -21.67 10.97 28.50
N GLN A 308 -21.72 12.30 28.65
CA GLN A 308 -22.89 13.02 29.17
C GLN A 308 -23.80 13.50 28.04
N PRO A 309 -25.11 13.72 28.29
CA PRO A 309 -26.01 14.30 27.30
C PRO A 309 -25.48 15.64 26.77
N LEU A 310 -25.61 15.86 25.46
CA LEU A 310 -25.22 17.12 24.82
C LEU A 310 -25.98 18.32 25.40
N PRO A 311 -25.43 19.55 25.29
CA PRO A 311 -26.15 20.76 25.68
C PRO A 311 -27.55 20.81 25.07
N GLY A 312 -28.56 21.11 25.89
CA GLY A 312 -29.96 21.15 25.45
C GLY A 312 -30.69 19.80 25.48
N VAL A 313 -30.00 18.66 25.60
CA VAL A 313 -30.61 17.33 25.71
C VAL A 313 -30.86 16.99 27.19
N ASP A 314 -32.12 16.78 27.57
CA ASP A 314 -32.53 16.30 28.89
C ASP A 314 -33.22 14.94 28.72
N ASN A 315 -32.47 13.85 28.95
CA ASN A 315 -32.99 12.49 28.84
C ASN A 315 -34.05 12.17 29.91
N ALA A 316 -33.98 12.79 31.09
CA ALA A 316 -34.91 12.48 32.16
C ALA A 316 -36.31 13.06 31.89
N LYS A 317 -36.36 14.28 31.33
CA LYS A 317 -37.61 14.90 30.88
C LYS A 317 -38.01 14.51 29.46
N GLY A 318 -37.05 14.02 28.68
CA GLY A 318 -37.21 13.73 27.26
C GLY A 318 -37.42 15.01 26.45
N THR A 319 -36.57 16.01 26.68
CA THR A 319 -36.64 17.29 25.95
C THR A 319 -35.34 17.59 25.22
N ILE A 320 -35.45 18.26 24.08
CA ILE A 320 -34.33 18.81 23.30
C ILE A 320 -34.55 20.32 23.19
N ASN A 321 -33.58 21.10 23.65
CA ASN A 321 -33.66 22.57 23.76
C ASN A 321 -34.92 23.09 24.49
N GLY A 322 -35.45 22.27 25.41
CA GLY A 322 -36.65 22.59 26.20
C GLY A 322 -37.98 22.24 25.52
N VAL A 323 -37.97 21.76 24.28
CA VAL A 323 -39.14 21.19 23.59
C VAL A 323 -39.19 19.69 23.86
N VAL A 324 -40.36 19.15 24.21
CA VAL A 324 -40.50 17.70 24.45
C VAL A 324 -40.37 16.93 23.14
N ALA A 325 -39.55 15.88 23.15
CA ALA A 325 -39.22 15.14 21.93
C ALA A 325 -39.22 13.63 22.19
N VAL A 326 -39.61 12.84 21.19
CA VAL A 326 -39.59 11.37 21.25
C VAL A 326 -39.24 10.76 19.89
N GLN A 327 -38.50 9.65 19.92
CA GLN A 327 -38.24 8.74 18.80
C GLN A 327 -38.32 7.31 19.32
N ALA A 328 -39.16 6.47 18.72
CA ALA A 328 -39.46 5.12 19.20
C ALA A 328 -38.58 3.99 18.61
N GLY A 329 -37.37 4.28 18.15
CA GLY A 329 -36.48 3.26 17.61
C GLY A 329 -36.82 2.92 16.16
N TYR A 330 -37.00 1.62 15.85
CA TYR A 330 -37.36 1.16 14.51
C TYR A 330 -38.15 -0.16 14.57
N GLY A 331 -38.75 -0.56 13.45
CA GLY A 331 -39.33 -1.87 13.21
C GLY A 331 -40.53 -2.21 14.10
N GLY A 332 -41.19 -1.18 14.65
CA GLY A 332 -42.23 -1.35 15.66
C GLY A 332 -41.72 -1.95 16.98
N GLY A 333 -40.43 -1.80 17.29
CA GLY A 333 -39.80 -2.33 18.51
C GLY A 333 -40.18 -1.59 19.81
N ALA A 334 -40.68 -0.36 19.70
CA ALA A 334 -41.20 0.41 20.82
C ALA A 334 -42.32 1.37 20.41
N LEU A 335 -43.03 1.90 21.40
CA LEU A 335 -44.00 2.98 21.29
C LEU A 335 -43.46 4.25 21.95
N GLY A 336 -43.44 5.36 21.23
CA GLY A 336 -43.12 6.68 21.78
C GLY A 336 -44.33 7.31 22.45
N ILE A 337 -44.10 8.03 23.56
CA ILE A 337 -45.15 8.70 24.33
C ILE A 337 -44.67 10.09 24.73
N ILE A 338 -45.49 11.10 24.46
CA ILE A 338 -45.39 12.45 25.02
C ILE A 338 -46.67 12.74 25.80
N ASP A 339 -46.55 13.06 27.08
CA ASP A 339 -47.65 13.54 27.91
C ASP A 339 -47.54 15.06 28.08
N LEU A 340 -48.59 15.78 27.70
CA LEU A 340 -48.72 17.23 27.80
C LEU A 340 -49.84 17.63 28.76
N THR A 341 -49.52 18.47 29.74
CA THR A 341 -50.52 19.18 30.54
C THR A 341 -50.79 20.53 29.88
N LEU A 342 -52.01 20.73 29.36
CA LEU A 342 -52.44 21.95 28.69
C LEU A 342 -53.30 22.79 29.63
N GLN A 343 -52.96 24.07 29.79
CA GLN A 343 -53.72 25.00 30.63
C GLN A 343 -54.36 26.12 29.80
N LYS A 344 -55.61 26.45 30.12
CA LYS A 344 -56.31 27.58 29.53
C LYS A 344 -56.20 28.81 30.43
N VAL A 345 -55.46 29.81 29.98
CA VAL A 345 -55.29 31.08 30.71
C VAL A 345 -55.76 32.24 29.83
N LYS A 346 -56.69 33.04 30.37
CA LYS A 346 -57.29 34.18 29.64
C LYS A 346 -57.84 33.80 28.25
N GLY A 347 -58.43 32.60 28.15
CA GLY A 347 -59.04 32.12 26.91
C GLY A 347 -58.09 31.49 25.89
N LYS A 348 -56.77 31.46 26.14
CA LYS A 348 -55.76 30.81 25.30
C LYS A 348 -55.22 29.55 25.96
N TRP A 349 -54.98 28.50 25.17
CA TRP A 349 -54.30 27.30 25.63
C TRP A 349 -52.78 27.47 25.52
N SER A 350 -52.06 26.78 26.39
CA SER A 350 -50.59 26.71 26.40
C SER A 350 -50.14 25.47 27.16
N VAL A 351 -48.98 24.91 26.80
CA VAL A 351 -48.35 23.81 27.56
C VAL A 351 -47.89 24.32 28.92
N ALA A 352 -48.32 23.65 29.99
CA ALA A 352 -47.92 23.91 31.38
C ALA A 352 -46.73 23.02 31.79
N SER A 353 -46.78 21.75 31.40
CA SER A 353 -45.73 20.75 31.60
C SER A 353 -45.75 19.73 30.48
N SER A 354 -44.60 19.10 30.26
CA SER A 354 -44.40 18.06 29.27
C SER A 354 -43.42 17.01 29.79
N GLN A 355 -43.59 15.77 29.33
CA GLN A 355 -42.69 14.65 29.58
C GLN A 355 -42.78 13.69 28.39
N SER A 356 -41.65 13.16 27.93
CA SER A 356 -41.68 12.02 27.01
C SER A 356 -41.07 10.75 27.61
N SER A 357 -41.43 9.62 27.02
CA SER A 357 -40.97 8.28 27.39
C SER A 357 -41.17 7.31 26.23
N THR A 358 -40.58 6.12 26.32
CA THR A 358 -40.74 5.04 25.35
C THR A 358 -41.15 3.74 26.03
N ARG A 359 -41.89 2.87 25.33
CA ARG A 359 -42.31 1.54 25.80
C ARG A 359 -41.86 0.46 24.82
N ALA A 360 -40.95 -0.42 25.24
CA ALA A 360 -40.52 -1.54 24.41
C ALA A 360 -41.59 -2.64 24.32
N ILE A 361 -41.62 -3.36 23.19
CA ILE A 361 -42.57 -4.47 22.96
C ILE A 361 -42.20 -5.79 23.64
N GLU A 362 -41.10 -5.84 24.41
CA GLU A 362 -40.62 -7.07 25.03
C GLU A 362 -41.67 -7.66 25.98
N GLY A 363 -42.04 -8.94 25.74
CA GLY A 363 -43.07 -9.63 26.51
C GLY A 363 -44.53 -9.28 26.14
N VAL A 364 -44.75 -8.41 25.16
CA VAL A 364 -46.08 -8.02 24.67
C VAL A 364 -46.60 -9.04 23.65
N GLN A 365 -47.89 -9.38 23.73
CA GLN A 365 -48.57 -10.23 22.75
C GLN A 365 -48.94 -9.42 21.52
N ALA A 366 -48.93 -10.05 20.34
CA ALA A 366 -49.34 -9.39 19.11
C ALA A 366 -50.86 -9.14 19.10
N ASP A 367 -51.28 -8.06 18.45
CA ASP A 367 -52.69 -7.77 18.22
C ASP A 367 -53.26 -8.67 17.13
N GLU A 368 -54.16 -9.59 17.51
CA GLU A 368 -54.72 -10.60 16.60
C GLU A 368 -55.48 -10.01 15.40
N GLU A 369 -56.00 -8.78 15.52
CA GLU A 369 -56.69 -8.11 14.42
C GLU A 369 -55.71 -7.73 13.31
N ILE A 370 -54.55 -7.18 13.70
CA ILE A 370 -53.47 -6.85 12.76
C ILE A 370 -52.82 -8.10 12.21
N VAL A 371 -52.55 -9.11 13.05
CA VAL A 371 -51.98 -10.38 12.59
C VAL A 371 -52.82 -10.95 11.46
N LYS A 372 -54.15 -11.02 11.66
CA LYS A 372 -55.07 -11.53 10.66
C LYS A 372 -55.11 -10.67 9.39
N ALA A 373 -55.04 -9.34 9.52
CA ALA A 373 -55.09 -8.43 8.38
C ALA A 373 -53.93 -8.65 7.41
N VAL A 374 -52.72 -8.92 7.92
CA VAL A 374 -51.49 -8.99 7.11
C VAL A 374 -50.97 -10.41 6.87
N THR A 375 -51.76 -11.44 7.22
CA THR A 375 -51.31 -12.85 7.16
C THR A 375 -51.07 -13.30 5.72
N ASP A 376 -51.94 -12.92 4.79
CA ASP A 376 -51.86 -13.43 3.41
C ASP A 376 -50.60 -12.88 2.71
N GLU A 377 -50.30 -11.59 2.87
CA GLU A 377 -49.08 -10.95 2.37
C GLU A 377 -47.83 -11.46 3.08
N HIS A 378 -47.93 -11.79 4.38
CA HIS A 378 -46.84 -12.40 5.13
C HIS A 378 -46.44 -13.76 4.56
N GLU A 379 -47.41 -14.66 4.35
CA GLU A 379 -47.17 -15.99 3.78
C GLU A 379 -46.67 -15.90 2.32
N ALA A 380 -47.25 -15.00 1.52
CA ALA A 380 -46.79 -14.77 0.14
C ALA A 380 -45.34 -14.25 0.10
N THR A 381 -44.95 -13.40 1.06
CA THR A 381 -43.56 -12.93 1.20
C THR A 381 -42.62 -14.07 1.59
N ILE A 382 -43.04 -15.00 2.46
CA ILE A 382 -42.25 -16.20 2.79
C ILE A 382 -42.04 -17.06 1.55
N GLU A 383 -43.07 -17.24 0.73
CA GLU A 383 -42.94 -17.96 -0.55
C GLU A 383 -41.97 -17.24 -1.48
N TYR A 384 -42.10 -15.91 -1.61
CA TYR A 384 -41.22 -15.07 -2.44
C TYR A 384 -39.75 -15.21 -2.06
N VAL A 385 -39.38 -15.09 -0.78
CA VAL A 385 -37.95 -15.16 -0.36
C VAL A 385 -37.31 -16.54 -0.54
N ASN A 386 -38.13 -17.58 -0.71
CA ASN A 386 -37.69 -18.94 -1.04
C ASN A 386 -37.59 -19.17 -2.56
N THR A 387 -37.91 -18.19 -3.39
CA THR A 387 -37.78 -18.27 -4.85
C THR A 387 -36.29 -18.42 -5.23
N PRO A 388 -35.94 -19.40 -6.08
CA PRO A 388 -34.60 -19.51 -6.62
C PRO A 388 -34.24 -18.31 -7.49
N ILE A 389 -33.06 -17.74 -7.27
CA ILE A 389 -32.48 -16.65 -8.06
C ILE A 389 -31.31 -17.13 -8.93
N GLY A 390 -30.69 -18.27 -8.59
CA GLY A 390 -29.61 -18.87 -9.36
C GLY A 390 -29.13 -20.17 -8.72
N THR A 391 -27.96 -20.64 -9.12
CA THR A 391 -27.26 -21.79 -8.54
C THR A 391 -25.81 -21.45 -8.20
N THR A 392 -25.21 -22.16 -7.26
CA THR A 392 -23.77 -22.14 -6.98
C THR A 392 -23.15 -23.49 -7.33
N THR A 393 -21.97 -23.47 -7.97
CA THR A 393 -21.24 -24.68 -8.38
C THR A 393 -20.58 -25.40 -7.21
N ASP A 394 -20.34 -24.74 -6.08
CA ASP A 394 -19.75 -25.29 -4.85
C ASP A 394 -20.40 -24.72 -3.58
N ASP A 395 -20.04 -25.27 -2.42
CA ASP A 395 -20.48 -24.79 -1.11
C ASP A 395 -19.92 -23.39 -0.84
N ILE A 396 -20.74 -22.51 -0.25
CA ILE A 396 -20.34 -21.19 0.24
C ILE A 396 -20.38 -21.21 1.76
N TYR A 397 -19.25 -20.95 2.39
CA TYR A 397 -19.12 -20.89 3.85
C TYR A 397 -18.18 -19.76 4.26
N SER A 398 -18.11 -19.46 5.56
CA SER A 398 -17.23 -18.41 6.11
C SER A 398 -16.34 -18.89 7.27
N TYR A 399 -16.17 -20.21 7.41
CA TYR A 399 -15.49 -20.82 8.57
C TYR A 399 -14.02 -20.42 8.70
N PHE A 400 -13.35 -20.16 7.59
CA PHE A 400 -11.93 -19.81 7.56
C PHE A 400 -11.68 -18.38 7.06
N ALA A 401 -12.74 -17.59 6.84
CA ALA A 401 -12.69 -16.24 6.26
C ALA A 401 -11.85 -15.21 7.05
N LEU A 402 -11.37 -15.55 8.25
CA LEU A 402 -10.47 -14.71 9.05
C LEU A 402 -9.00 -15.14 8.97
N VAL A 403 -8.69 -16.27 8.32
CA VAL A 403 -7.34 -16.87 8.28
C VAL A 403 -6.92 -17.34 6.89
N GLN A 404 -7.82 -17.32 5.91
CA GLN A 404 -7.56 -17.47 4.48
C GLN A 404 -8.65 -16.78 3.68
N ASP A 405 -8.39 -16.59 2.39
CA ASP A 405 -9.42 -16.21 1.44
C ASP A 405 -10.56 -17.23 1.37
N ASP A 406 -11.78 -16.76 1.10
CA ASP A 406 -13.01 -17.50 1.40
C ASP A 406 -14.19 -17.19 0.47
N PRO A 407 -14.95 -18.23 0.06
CA PRO A 407 -16.01 -18.11 -0.94
C PRO A 407 -17.15 -17.16 -0.55
N SER A 408 -17.41 -16.94 0.75
CA SER A 408 -18.51 -16.06 1.16
C SER A 408 -18.24 -14.59 0.87
N ILE A 409 -16.97 -14.19 0.88
CA ILE A 409 -16.55 -12.82 0.55
C ILE A 409 -16.44 -12.68 -0.98
N GLN A 410 -15.83 -13.65 -1.66
CA GLN A 410 -15.64 -13.63 -3.12
C GLN A 410 -16.93 -13.35 -3.89
N VAL A 411 -18.04 -13.99 -3.50
CA VAL A 411 -19.33 -13.80 -4.18
C VAL A 411 -19.84 -12.36 -4.01
N VAL A 412 -19.60 -11.74 -2.86
CA VAL A 412 -19.99 -10.35 -2.59
C VAL A 412 -19.12 -9.38 -3.40
N THR A 413 -17.80 -9.57 -3.40
CA THR A 413 -16.87 -8.70 -4.12
C THR A 413 -17.05 -8.79 -5.64
N ASN A 414 -17.33 -9.98 -6.17
CA ASN A 414 -17.68 -10.17 -7.58
C ASN A 414 -18.96 -9.40 -7.96
N ALA A 415 -20.02 -9.48 -7.14
CA ALA A 415 -21.27 -8.77 -7.40
C ALA A 415 -21.10 -7.24 -7.34
N GLN A 416 -20.34 -6.76 -6.35
CA GLN A 416 -19.99 -5.35 -6.20
C GLN A 416 -19.20 -4.81 -7.39
N LYS A 417 -18.16 -5.54 -7.82
CA LYS A 417 -17.34 -5.19 -8.98
C LYS A 417 -18.17 -5.18 -10.26
N TRP A 418 -18.96 -6.22 -10.51
CA TRP A 418 -19.89 -6.31 -11.64
C TRP A 418 -20.81 -5.07 -11.71
N TYR A 419 -21.41 -4.67 -10.59
CA TYR A 419 -22.29 -3.51 -10.56
C TYR A 419 -21.54 -2.21 -10.91
N VAL A 420 -20.36 -1.99 -10.32
CA VAL A 420 -19.59 -0.75 -10.54
C VAL A 420 -19.05 -0.67 -11.96
N GLU A 421 -18.57 -1.77 -12.53
CA GLU A 421 -18.13 -1.84 -13.94
C GLU A 421 -19.26 -1.39 -14.88
N ASN A 422 -20.45 -1.97 -14.72
CA ASN A 422 -21.63 -1.57 -15.52
C ASN A 422 -22.01 -0.11 -15.26
N TYR A 423 -22.01 0.35 -14.00
CA TYR A 423 -22.36 1.73 -13.66
C TYR A 423 -21.40 2.74 -14.29
N LEU A 424 -20.08 2.50 -14.22
CA LEU A 424 -19.06 3.39 -14.76
C LEU A 424 -19.13 3.44 -16.29
N GLU A 425 -19.32 2.29 -16.95
CA GLU A 425 -19.48 2.25 -18.41
C GLU A 425 -20.65 3.13 -18.89
N LEU A 426 -21.78 3.11 -18.17
CA LEU A 426 -22.97 3.89 -18.55
C LEU A 426 -22.91 5.36 -18.12
N ASN A 427 -22.40 5.65 -16.93
CA ASN A 427 -22.59 6.96 -16.28
C ASN A 427 -21.31 7.79 -16.15
N LYS A 428 -20.13 7.17 -16.11
CA LYS A 428 -18.82 7.82 -15.93
C LYS A 428 -17.73 7.18 -16.79
N PRO A 429 -17.89 7.18 -18.14
CA PRO A 429 -17.00 6.46 -19.05
C PRO A 429 -15.54 6.96 -19.01
N GLU A 430 -15.28 8.14 -18.45
CA GLU A 430 -13.94 8.68 -18.20
C GLU A 430 -13.17 7.94 -17.09
N LEU A 431 -13.85 7.18 -16.22
CA LEU A 431 -13.25 6.42 -15.12
C LEU A 431 -13.17 4.91 -15.41
N LYS A 432 -13.73 4.45 -16.53
CA LYS A 432 -13.87 3.01 -16.83
C LYS A 432 -12.55 2.25 -16.96
N ASP A 433 -11.47 2.96 -17.31
CA ASP A 433 -10.14 2.37 -17.55
C ASP A 433 -9.28 2.38 -16.26
N LEU A 434 -9.80 2.91 -15.14
CA LEU A 434 -9.14 2.80 -13.85
C LEU A 434 -9.30 1.36 -13.30
N PRO A 435 -8.27 0.80 -12.66
CA PRO A 435 -8.38 -0.43 -11.88
C PRO A 435 -9.54 -0.41 -10.89
N ILE A 436 -10.35 -1.48 -10.87
CA ILE A 436 -11.47 -1.64 -9.93
C ILE A 436 -11.15 -2.77 -8.97
N LEU A 437 -11.03 -2.41 -7.69
CA LEU A 437 -10.91 -3.33 -6.55
C LEU A 437 -12.24 -3.37 -5.80
N SER A 438 -12.51 -4.44 -5.06
CA SER A 438 -13.74 -4.55 -4.28
C SER A 438 -13.47 -5.03 -2.87
N VAL A 439 -14.17 -4.43 -1.89
CA VAL A 439 -13.95 -4.72 -0.47
C VAL A 439 -15.15 -5.40 0.16
N GLY A 440 -14.89 -6.55 0.78
CA GLY A 440 -15.87 -7.31 1.54
C GLY A 440 -15.37 -7.69 2.93
N ALA A 441 -16.29 -7.85 3.87
CA ALA A 441 -16.00 -8.35 5.22
C ALA A 441 -16.88 -9.58 5.51
N PRO A 442 -16.35 -10.60 6.23
CA PRO A 442 -17.13 -11.79 6.56
C PRO A 442 -18.06 -11.49 7.73
N PHE A 443 -19.23 -10.90 7.47
CA PHE A 443 -20.15 -10.42 8.52
C PHE A 443 -20.60 -11.51 9.50
N LYS A 444 -20.62 -12.77 9.07
CA LYS A 444 -20.89 -13.95 9.89
C LYS A 444 -19.64 -14.80 10.01
N ALA A 445 -18.79 -14.50 10.99
CA ALA A 445 -17.60 -15.28 11.31
C ALA A 445 -17.42 -15.46 12.83
N GLY A 446 -18.49 -15.88 13.51
CA GLY A 446 -18.45 -16.28 14.91
C GLY A 446 -18.53 -15.15 15.95
N ARG A 447 -18.81 -13.90 15.55
CA ARG A 447 -18.95 -12.76 16.48
C ARG A 447 -20.06 -12.98 17.50
N ASN A 448 -21.19 -13.53 17.06
CA ASN A 448 -22.39 -13.71 17.89
C ASN A 448 -22.58 -15.14 18.42
N GLY A 449 -21.57 -16.01 18.25
CA GLY A 449 -21.54 -17.37 18.76
C GLY A 449 -21.12 -18.41 17.72
N VAL A 450 -20.95 -19.66 18.16
CA VAL A 450 -20.41 -20.78 17.37
C VAL A 450 -21.23 -21.15 16.12
N ASP A 451 -22.51 -20.76 16.08
CA ASP A 451 -23.42 -21.00 14.95
C ASP A 451 -23.52 -19.81 13.98
N GLU A 452 -22.82 -18.69 14.24
CA GLU A 452 -22.89 -17.49 13.40
C GLU A 452 -21.88 -17.54 12.24
N TYR A 453 -22.12 -18.46 11.31
CA TYR A 453 -21.36 -18.59 10.07
C TYR A 453 -22.31 -18.68 8.88
N THR A 454 -21.85 -18.24 7.71
CA THR A 454 -22.50 -18.53 6.43
C THR A 454 -22.26 -20.00 6.12
N GLU A 455 -23.31 -20.72 5.72
CA GLU A 455 -23.23 -22.10 5.25
C GLU A 455 -24.37 -22.34 4.25
N ILE A 456 -24.04 -22.24 2.96
CA ILE A 456 -24.95 -22.45 1.83
C ILE A 456 -24.37 -23.62 1.02
N LYS A 457 -25.14 -24.70 0.91
CA LYS A 457 -24.69 -25.88 0.15
C LYS A 457 -24.77 -25.60 -1.35
N LYS A 458 -23.89 -26.28 -2.10
CA LYS A 458 -23.95 -26.39 -3.55
C LYS A 458 -25.39 -26.63 -4.04
N GLY A 459 -25.81 -25.93 -5.09
CA GLY A 459 -27.15 -26.02 -5.66
C GLY A 459 -27.87 -24.68 -5.68
N ASP A 460 -29.18 -24.69 -5.40
CA ASP A 460 -30.04 -23.51 -5.54
C ASP A 460 -29.68 -22.39 -4.56
N LEU A 461 -29.54 -21.18 -5.10
CA LEU A 461 -29.49 -19.93 -4.37
C LEU A 461 -30.87 -19.28 -4.42
N THR A 462 -31.37 -18.83 -3.27
CA THR A 462 -32.63 -18.10 -3.17
C THR A 462 -32.39 -16.65 -2.74
N ILE A 463 -33.44 -15.82 -2.74
CA ILE A 463 -33.37 -14.46 -2.18
C ILE A 463 -32.80 -14.47 -0.75
N ARG A 464 -33.14 -15.48 0.04
CA ARG A 464 -32.58 -15.69 1.37
C ARG A 464 -31.06 -15.92 1.37
N SER A 465 -30.51 -16.62 0.37
CA SER A 465 -29.06 -16.84 0.25
C SER A 465 -28.29 -15.52 0.18
N ALA A 466 -28.80 -14.54 -0.58
CA ALA A 466 -28.19 -13.21 -0.66
C ALA A 466 -28.22 -12.47 0.69
N GLY A 467 -29.31 -12.61 1.46
CA GLY A 467 -29.40 -12.06 2.82
C GLY A 467 -28.46 -12.72 3.83
N ASP A 468 -28.09 -13.99 3.62
CA ASP A 468 -27.12 -14.69 4.47
C ASP A 468 -25.68 -14.25 4.17
N LEU A 469 -25.38 -13.94 2.91
CA LEU A 469 -24.08 -13.42 2.45
C LEU A 469 -23.89 -11.95 2.85
N TYR A 470 -24.93 -11.12 2.74
CA TYR A 470 -24.88 -9.70 3.10
C TYR A 470 -26.00 -9.32 4.08
N LEU A 471 -25.64 -9.30 5.37
CA LEU A 471 -26.59 -9.13 6.48
C LEU A 471 -27.14 -7.70 6.60
N TYR A 472 -26.36 -6.68 6.24
CA TYR A 472 -26.71 -5.28 6.49
C TYR A 472 -27.32 -4.61 5.27
N ASP A 473 -28.26 -3.68 5.50
CA ASP A 473 -28.91 -2.91 4.43
C ASP A 473 -28.02 -1.74 3.95
N ASN A 474 -26.71 -1.98 3.83
CA ASN A 474 -25.77 -0.96 3.42
C ASN A 474 -25.87 -0.72 1.91
N THR A 475 -25.91 0.55 1.52
CA THR A 475 -25.87 0.93 0.10
C THR A 475 -24.46 0.91 -0.45
N LEU A 476 -24.33 0.56 -1.74
CA LEU A 476 -23.04 0.44 -2.40
C LEU A 476 -22.43 1.81 -2.69
N LYS A 477 -21.16 1.96 -2.36
CA LYS A 477 -20.34 3.13 -2.69
C LYS A 477 -19.09 2.68 -3.41
N ALA A 478 -18.49 3.54 -4.22
CA ALA A 478 -17.12 3.35 -4.69
C ALA A 478 -16.33 4.64 -4.51
N VAL A 479 -15.13 4.52 -3.95
CA VAL A 479 -14.23 5.64 -3.69
C VAL A 479 -13.03 5.57 -4.61
N LYS A 480 -12.50 6.73 -5.02
CA LYS A 480 -11.20 6.80 -5.71
C LYS A 480 -10.09 7.04 -4.69
N VAL A 481 -9.09 6.16 -4.68
CA VAL A 481 -7.97 6.19 -3.73
C VAL A 481 -6.67 5.78 -4.43
N SER A 482 -5.52 6.16 -3.87
CA SER A 482 -4.21 5.75 -4.37
C SER A 482 -3.81 4.35 -3.86
N GLY A 483 -2.84 3.69 -4.51
CA GLY A 483 -2.27 2.42 -4.05
C GLY A 483 -1.73 2.49 -2.61
N SER A 484 -1.19 3.64 -2.19
CA SER A 484 -0.81 3.90 -0.80
C SER A 484 -1.97 3.79 0.19
N VAL A 485 -3.18 4.24 -0.19
CA VAL A 485 -4.38 4.08 0.66
C VAL A 485 -4.84 2.63 0.69
N VAL A 486 -4.76 1.91 -0.44
CA VAL A 486 -5.05 0.46 -0.48
C VAL A 486 -4.15 -0.29 0.50
N LYS A 487 -2.84 -0.01 0.47
CA LYS A 487 -1.89 -0.62 1.41
C LYS A 487 -2.25 -0.31 2.88
N GLU A 488 -2.50 0.95 3.22
CA GLU A 488 -2.85 1.31 4.61
C GLU A 488 -4.21 0.75 5.06
N TRP A 489 -5.14 0.51 4.13
CA TRP A 489 -6.40 -0.17 4.41
C TRP A 489 -6.15 -1.61 4.86
N ILE A 490 -5.31 -2.35 4.13
CA ILE A 490 -4.93 -3.73 4.46
C ILE A 490 -4.13 -3.77 5.78
N GLU A 491 -3.24 -2.80 6.01
CA GLU A 491 -2.51 -2.68 7.29
C GLU A 491 -3.46 -2.48 8.50
N MET A 492 -4.57 -1.75 8.32
CA MET A 492 -5.61 -1.66 9.36
C MET A 492 -6.27 -3.02 9.59
N THR A 493 -6.68 -3.70 8.52
CA THR A 493 -7.26 -5.05 8.57
C THR A 493 -6.33 -6.03 9.30
N ALA A 494 -5.02 -5.95 9.07
CA ALA A 494 -4.00 -6.80 9.68
C ALA A 494 -3.92 -6.68 11.22
N GLY A 495 -4.56 -5.66 11.81
CA GLY A 495 -4.78 -5.55 13.26
C GLY A 495 -5.68 -6.65 13.86
N LYS A 496 -6.34 -7.44 13.00
CA LYS A 496 -7.09 -8.65 13.41
C LYS A 496 -6.20 -9.74 13.99
N PHE A 497 -4.89 -9.72 13.72
CA PHE A 497 -3.97 -10.78 14.14
C PHE A 497 -3.13 -10.38 15.36
N ASN A 498 -2.91 -11.30 16.29
CA ASN A 498 -1.89 -11.15 17.33
C ASN A 498 -0.49 -11.31 16.72
N THR A 499 0.52 -10.69 17.32
CA THR A 499 1.93 -10.89 16.93
C THR A 499 2.38 -12.29 17.37
N ILE A 500 2.94 -13.08 16.45
CA ILE A 500 3.47 -14.42 16.71
C ILE A 500 4.95 -14.31 17.11
N ASP A 501 5.29 -14.82 18.29
CA ASP A 501 6.65 -14.87 18.82
C ASP A 501 7.38 -16.09 18.23
N THR A 502 8.40 -15.85 17.42
CA THR A 502 9.21 -16.89 16.75
C THR A 502 10.22 -17.56 17.68
N SER A 503 10.36 -17.09 18.92
CA SER A 503 11.30 -17.65 19.91
C SER A 503 10.69 -18.78 20.77
N THR A 504 9.40 -19.09 20.59
CA THR A 504 8.67 -20.08 21.39
C THR A 504 7.86 -21.05 20.53
N THR A 505 7.83 -22.31 20.97
CA THR A 505 7.06 -23.40 20.35
C THR A 505 5.71 -23.66 21.06
N GLU A 506 5.41 -22.88 22.10
CA GLU A 506 4.12 -22.95 22.81
C GLU A 506 2.97 -22.50 21.89
N ALA A 507 1.75 -22.97 22.16
CA ALA A 507 0.59 -22.61 21.36
C ALA A 507 0.27 -21.10 21.46
N GLN A 508 0.09 -20.45 20.32
CA GLN A 508 -0.19 -19.03 20.18
C GLN A 508 -1.51 -18.84 19.43
N GLU A 509 -2.38 -17.96 19.93
CA GLU A 509 -3.66 -17.66 19.26
C GLU A 509 -3.43 -16.59 18.19
N LEU A 510 -3.75 -16.89 16.93
CA LEU A 510 -3.59 -16.01 15.79
C LEU A 510 -4.56 -14.84 15.83
N LEU A 511 -5.84 -15.10 16.14
CA LEU A 511 -6.90 -14.09 16.07
C LEU A 511 -6.94 -13.22 17.33
N ASN A 512 -7.02 -11.90 17.14
CA ASN A 512 -7.32 -10.95 18.20
C ASN A 512 -8.85 -10.89 18.42
N PRO A 513 -9.38 -11.40 19.55
CA PRO A 513 -10.82 -11.42 19.81
C PRO A 513 -11.39 -10.01 20.07
N SER A 514 -10.54 -9.03 20.38
CA SER A 514 -10.97 -7.66 20.64
C SER A 514 -11.20 -6.84 19.36
N PHE A 515 -10.69 -7.32 18.22
CA PHE A 515 -10.83 -6.69 16.92
C PHE A 515 -12.16 -7.10 16.26
N PRO A 516 -13.05 -6.14 15.95
CA PRO A 516 -14.38 -6.45 15.43
C PRO A 516 -14.33 -7.11 14.04
N VAL A 517 -15.11 -8.17 13.85
CA VAL A 517 -15.16 -8.94 12.59
C VAL A 517 -15.55 -8.08 11.38
N TYR A 518 -16.48 -7.14 11.53
CA TYR A 518 -16.91 -6.23 10.44
C TYR A 518 -15.87 -5.14 10.09
N ASN A 519 -14.73 -5.12 10.77
CA ASN A 519 -13.56 -4.31 10.40
C ASN A 519 -12.44 -5.20 9.81
N PHE A 520 -12.70 -6.47 9.55
CA PHE A 520 -11.77 -7.31 8.78
C PHE A 520 -12.19 -7.25 7.31
N ASP A 521 -11.59 -6.33 6.58
CA ASP A 521 -11.87 -6.08 5.17
C ASP A 521 -10.85 -6.84 4.31
N VAL A 522 -11.33 -7.72 3.45
CA VAL A 522 -10.55 -8.33 2.35
C VAL A 522 -10.73 -7.48 1.10
N ILE A 523 -9.63 -7.17 0.41
CA ILE A 523 -9.63 -6.36 -0.80
C ILE A 523 -9.33 -7.27 -2.00
N ASP A 524 -10.37 -7.53 -2.78
CA ASP A 524 -10.33 -8.35 -3.98
C ASP A 524 -9.81 -7.54 -5.19
N GLY A 525 -9.01 -8.19 -6.04
CA GLY A 525 -8.30 -7.60 -7.17
C GLY A 525 -6.84 -7.21 -6.93
N VAL A 526 -6.31 -7.42 -5.71
CA VAL A 526 -4.88 -7.33 -5.38
C VAL A 526 -4.46 -8.59 -4.64
N GLU A 527 -3.23 -9.03 -4.86
CA GLU A 527 -2.62 -10.16 -4.17
C GLU A 527 -1.76 -9.66 -3.01
N TYR A 528 -1.82 -10.27 -1.82
CA TYR A 528 -1.01 -9.85 -0.66
C TYR A 528 -0.85 -10.91 0.43
N GLN A 529 0.21 -10.77 1.22
CA GLN A 529 0.42 -11.57 2.41
C GLN A 529 0.51 -10.72 3.67
N ILE A 530 0.18 -11.32 4.83
CA ILE A 530 0.25 -10.67 6.14
C ILE A 530 1.31 -11.37 7.00
N ASP A 531 2.42 -10.68 7.27
CA ASP A 531 3.47 -11.10 8.19
C ASP A 531 3.07 -10.83 9.65
N VAL A 532 2.62 -11.89 10.32
CA VAL A 532 2.15 -11.86 11.70
C VAL A 532 3.28 -11.88 12.73
N THR A 533 4.55 -11.97 12.31
CA THR A 533 5.70 -11.87 13.24
C THR A 533 6.04 -10.41 13.58
N LYS A 534 5.59 -9.46 12.75
CA LYS A 534 5.71 -8.02 12.98
C LYS A 534 4.59 -7.48 13.86
N GLU A 535 4.85 -6.38 14.57
CA GLU A 535 3.83 -5.69 15.36
C GLU A 535 2.76 -5.04 14.45
N PRO A 536 1.49 -4.93 14.89
CA PRO A 536 0.46 -4.31 14.07
C PRO A 536 0.68 -2.80 13.97
N LYS A 537 0.55 -2.24 12.76
CA LYS A 537 0.70 -0.80 12.53
C LYS A 537 -0.40 0.02 13.24
N TYR A 538 -1.64 -0.48 13.21
CA TYR A 538 -2.84 0.16 13.78
C TYR A 538 -3.47 -0.65 14.92
N ASP A 539 -4.14 0.05 15.85
CA ASP A 539 -5.04 -0.59 16.82
C ASP A 539 -6.44 -0.82 16.23
N LYS A 540 -7.31 -1.52 16.97
CA LYS A 540 -8.69 -1.84 16.55
C LYS A 540 -9.61 -0.64 16.28
N ASN A 541 -9.19 0.57 16.65
CA ASN A 541 -9.95 1.81 16.43
C ASN A 541 -9.34 2.66 15.30
N GLY A 542 -8.32 2.15 14.59
CA GLY A 542 -7.61 2.86 13.53
C GLY A 542 -6.53 3.83 14.03
N ASN A 543 -6.12 3.77 15.31
CA ASN A 543 -5.03 4.62 15.80
C ASN A 543 -3.68 4.03 15.39
N LEU A 544 -2.79 4.86 14.85
CA LEU A 544 -1.42 4.48 14.52
C LEU A 544 -0.61 4.23 15.80
N ILE A 545 -0.10 3.01 15.98
CA ILE A 545 0.63 2.58 17.19
C ILE A 545 2.09 2.19 16.90
N ASN A 546 2.39 1.66 15.72
CA ASN A 546 3.75 1.27 15.30
C ASN A 546 4.07 1.82 13.90
N PRO A 547 4.47 3.10 13.77
CA PRO A 547 4.61 3.77 12.47
C PRO A 547 5.59 3.11 11.49
N GLU A 548 6.67 2.53 12.02
CA GLU A 548 7.73 1.89 11.23
C GLU A 548 7.42 0.42 10.91
N SER A 549 6.30 -0.12 11.39
CA SER A 549 5.91 -1.51 11.12
C SER A 549 4.99 -1.60 9.90
N SER A 550 5.18 -2.65 9.11
CA SER A 550 4.34 -3.00 7.96
C SER A 550 4.17 -4.51 7.97
N ARG A 551 2.95 -5.00 8.17
CA ARG A 551 2.65 -6.43 8.09
C ARG A 551 2.35 -6.88 6.67
N VAL A 552 1.91 -5.96 5.81
CA VAL A 552 1.56 -6.27 4.43
C VAL A 552 2.85 -6.42 3.61
N VAL A 553 3.05 -7.62 3.08
CA VAL A 553 4.18 -7.98 2.18
C VAL A 553 3.62 -8.56 0.88
N ASN A 554 4.43 -8.54 -0.18
CA ASN A 554 4.07 -9.04 -1.52
C ASN A 554 2.72 -8.51 -2.02
N LEU A 555 2.50 -7.18 -1.88
CA LEU A 555 1.26 -6.54 -2.32
C LEU A 555 1.35 -6.19 -3.82
N GLU A 556 0.56 -6.89 -4.62
CA GLU A 556 0.62 -6.87 -6.08
C GLU A 556 -0.74 -6.60 -6.72
N TYR A 557 -0.71 -6.04 -7.92
CA TYR A 557 -1.85 -5.82 -8.78
C TYR A 557 -1.50 -6.32 -10.20
N ASN A 558 -2.23 -7.32 -10.69
CA ASN A 558 -1.96 -8.03 -11.95
C ASN A 558 -0.54 -8.64 -12.04
N GLY A 559 -0.01 -9.17 -10.93
CA GLY A 559 1.30 -9.82 -10.85
C GLY A 559 2.50 -8.87 -10.81
N GLU A 560 2.27 -7.56 -10.70
CA GLU A 560 3.33 -6.57 -10.48
C GLU A 560 3.09 -5.87 -9.13
N PRO A 561 4.12 -5.46 -8.37
CA PRO A 561 3.99 -4.69 -7.14
C PRO A 561 3.10 -3.47 -7.33
N ILE A 562 2.25 -3.19 -6.34
CA ILE A 562 1.32 -2.07 -6.45
C ILE A 562 2.06 -0.73 -6.54
N ASP A 563 1.76 0.07 -7.57
CA ASP A 563 2.21 1.46 -7.63
C ASP A 563 1.42 2.27 -6.59
N LEU A 564 2.14 2.80 -5.59
CA LEU A 564 1.54 3.54 -4.47
C LEU A 564 0.88 4.86 -4.88
N GLU A 565 1.20 5.39 -6.06
CA GLU A 565 0.62 6.60 -6.64
C GLU A 565 -0.48 6.28 -7.68
N GLN A 566 -0.61 5.03 -8.12
CA GLN A 566 -1.67 4.60 -9.04
C GLN A 566 -3.05 4.80 -8.39
N GLU A 567 -3.98 5.38 -9.16
CA GLU A 567 -5.36 5.56 -8.73
C GLU A 567 -6.18 4.28 -8.97
N PHE A 568 -6.95 3.88 -7.95
CA PHE A 568 -7.88 2.77 -7.97
C PHE A 568 -9.30 3.27 -7.67
N VAL A 569 -10.29 2.65 -8.30
CA VAL A 569 -11.68 2.69 -7.83
C VAL A 569 -11.87 1.51 -6.90
N VAL A 570 -12.15 1.78 -5.62
CA VAL A 570 -12.35 0.75 -4.61
C VAL A 570 -13.83 0.72 -4.22
N VAL A 571 -14.51 -0.37 -4.56
CA VAL A 571 -15.91 -0.61 -4.24
C VAL A 571 -16.06 -0.98 -2.76
N THR A 572 -17.00 -0.36 -2.09
CA THR A 572 -17.26 -0.49 -0.66
C THR A 572 -18.72 -0.17 -0.34
N ASN A 573 -19.01 0.23 0.90
CA ASN A 573 -20.36 0.54 1.35
C ASN A 573 -20.44 1.89 2.07
N ASN A 574 -21.68 2.39 2.26
CA ASN A 574 -21.95 3.67 2.90
C ASN A 574 -21.35 3.82 4.31
N TYR A 575 -21.32 2.74 5.10
CA TYR A 575 -20.71 2.77 6.43
C TYR A 575 -19.20 3.02 6.35
N ARG A 576 -18.48 2.28 5.51
CA ARG A 576 -17.02 2.40 5.37
C ARG A 576 -16.63 3.72 4.70
N ALA A 577 -17.29 4.08 3.60
CA ALA A 577 -17.08 5.36 2.92
C ALA A 577 -17.39 6.56 3.83
N GLY A 578 -18.36 6.44 4.74
CA GLY A 578 -18.67 7.42 5.77
C GLY A 578 -17.62 7.54 6.89
N GLY A 579 -16.56 6.74 6.87
CA GLY A 579 -15.50 6.71 7.88
C GLY A 579 -15.68 5.65 8.97
N GLY A 580 -16.60 4.70 8.77
CA GLY A 580 -16.80 3.58 9.68
C GLY A 580 -15.52 2.78 9.91
N GLY A 581 -15.25 2.42 11.18
CA GLY A 581 -14.03 1.73 11.58
C GLY A 581 -12.74 2.58 11.60
N ASN A 582 -12.80 3.86 11.19
CA ASN A 582 -11.65 4.78 11.09
C ASN A 582 -10.49 4.24 10.22
N PHE A 583 -10.81 3.64 9.08
CA PHE A 583 -9.79 3.18 8.15
C PHE A 583 -8.98 4.35 7.58
N PRO A 584 -7.63 4.25 7.57
CA PRO A 584 -6.76 5.32 7.06
C PRO A 584 -7.09 5.67 5.61
N GLY A 585 -7.10 6.97 5.30
CA GLY A 585 -7.23 7.44 3.92
C GLY A 585 -8.61 7.32 3.28
N LEU A 586 -9.66 6.84 3.97
CA LEU A 586 -11.01 6.70 3.39
C LEU A 586 -11.95 7.86 3.66
N LYS A 587 -11.88 8.44 4.86
CA LYS A 587 -12.78 9.52 5.23
C LYS A 587 -12.46 10.78 4.43
N GLY A 588 -13.40 11.18 3.57
CA GLY A 588 -13.24 12.35 2.70
C GLY A 588 -12.65 12.05 1.33
N SER A 589 -12.43 10.78 1.00
CA SER A 589 -12.05 10.35 -0.36
C SER A 589 -13.16 10.68 -1.35
N GLU A 590 -12.77 10.83 -2.61
CA GLU A 590 -13.71 11.13 -3.70
C GLU A 590 -14.67 9.94 -3.88
N LEU A 591 -15.97 10.19 -3.71
CA LEU A 591 -17.02 9.23 -4.05
C LEU A 591 -17.25 9.24 -5.56
N VAL A 592 -16.77 8.20 -6.25
CA VAL A 592 -16.99 8.03 -7.69
C VAL A 592 -18.30 7.32 -8.00
N VAL A 593 -18.79 6.47 -7.09
CA VAL A 593 -20.15 5.91 -7.14
C VAL A 593 -20.82 6.12 -5.78
N ASP A 594 -21.99 6.74 -5.80
CA ASP A 594 -22.81 7.01 -4.62
C ASP A 594 -24.22 6.42 -4.83
N SER A 595 -24.31 5.08 -4.90
CA SER A 595 -25.58 4.42 -5.22
C SER A 595 -26.54 4.39 -4.02
N ALA A 596 -27.83 4.53 -4.28
CA ALA A 596 -28.88 4.23 -3.30
C ALA A 596 -29.20 2.72 -3.23
N ASP A 597 -28.67 1.92 -4.16
CA ASP A 597 -28.91 0.48 -4.19
C ASP A 597 -28.18 -0.24 -3.05
N GLU A 598 -28.92 -1.11 -2.36
CA GLU A 598 -28.40 -1.97 -1.31
C GLU A 598 -27.47 -3.04 -1.89
N ASN A 599 -26.35 -3.31 -1.22
CA ASN A 599 -25.43 -4.40 -1.62
C ASN A 599 -26.15 -5.75 -1.72
N ARG A 600 -27.17 -5.98 -0.88
CA ARG A 600 -27.98 -7.21 -0.94
C ARG A 600 -28.78 -7.30 -2.23
N GLN A 601 -29.39 -6.19 -2.69
CA GLN A 601 -30.12 -6.16 -3.96
C GLN A 601 -29.17 -6.38 -5.13
N ILE A 602 -28.02 -5.71 -5.12
CA ILE A 602 -26.96 -5.88 -6.12
C ILE A 602 -26.51 -7.34 -6.20
N LEU A 603 -26.32 -7.99 -5.06
CA LEU A 603 -25.98 -9.41 -5.00
C LEU A 603 -27.09 -10.30 -5.59
N MET A 604 -28.35 -10.01 -5.31
CA MET A 604 -29.48 -10.73 -5.91
C MET A 604 -29.55 -10.54 -7.42
N ASP A 605 -29.32 -9.32 -7.91
CA ASP A 605 -29.33 -8.98 -9.33
C ASP A 605 -28.18 -9.67 -10.06
N TYR A 606 -26.97 -9.66 -9.48
CA TYR A 606 -25.81 -10.37 -10.00
C TYR A 606 -26.07 -11.88 -10.13
N ILE A 607 -26.54 -12.54 -9.07
CA ILE A 607 -26.86 -13.98 -9.11
C ILE A 607 -27.96 -14.25 -10.14
N SER A 608 -28.97 -13.38 -10.20
CA SER A 608 -30.08 -13.51 -11.15
C SER A 608 -29.64 -13.33 -12.60
N GLU A 609 -28.66 -12.47 -12.88
CA GLU A 609 -28.14 -12.24 -14.22
C GLU A 609 -27.17 -13.34 -14.65
N VAL A 610 -26.22 -13.70 -13.77
CA VAL A 610 -25.20 -14.72 -14.04
C VAL A 610 -25.78 -16.14 -14.05
N LYS A 611 -26.89 -16.36 -13.35
CA LYS A 611 -27.63 -17.64 -13.20
C LYS A 611 -26.89 -18.73 -12.44
N GLU A 612 -25.64 -19.02 -12.77
CA GLU A 612 -24.81 -20.00 -12.10
C GLU A 612 -23.49 -19.35 -11.70
N ILE A 613 -23.28 -19.14 -10.39
CA ILE A 613 -22.06 -18.53 -9.86
C ILE A 613 -21.06 -19.61 -9.45
N THR A 614 -19.77 -19.30 -9.58
CA THR A 614 -18.69 -20.10 -9.00
C THR A 614 -18.09 -19.33 -7.84
N PRO A 615 -18.24 -19.81 -6.60
CA PRO A 615 -17.86 -19.04 -5.42
C PRO A 615 -16.38 -19.21 -5.06
N THR A 616 -15.59 -19.91 -5.88
CA THR A 616 -14.19 -20.22 -5.61
C THR A 616 -13.39 -18.95 -5.34
N ALA A 617 -12.80 -18.90 -4.15
CA ALA A 617 -11.84 -17.89 -3.74
C ALA A 617 -10.59 -17.98 -4.64
N ASP A 618 -10.08 -16.85 -5.09
CA ASP A 618 -8.90 -16.79 -5.95
C ASP A 618 -7.57 -16.88 -5.18
N ASN A 619 -7.63 -16.87 -3.84
CA ASN A 619 -6.48 -16.88 -2.94
C ASN A 619 -5.64 -15.61 -3.04
N ASN A 620 -6.30 -14.49 -3.32
CA ASN A 620 -5.64 -13.19 -3.36
C ASN A 620 -4.98 -12.79 -2.04
N TRP A 621 -5.25 -13.45 -0.91
CA TRP A 621 -4.50 -13.21 0.31
C TRP A 621 -4.21 -14.43 1.17
N SER A 622 -3.11 -14.34 1.92
CA SER A 622 -2.74 -15.34 2.91
C SER A 622 -1.95 -14.76 4.10
N ILE A 623 -1.73 -15.58 5.14
CA ILE A 623 -0.75 -15.29 6.18
C ILE A 623 0.63 -15.71 5.66
N ALA A 624 1.62 -14.82 5.78
CA ALA A 624 2.97 -15.13 5.35
C ALA A 624 3.54 -16.32 6.15
N PRO A 625 4.32 -17.22 5.51
CA PRO A 625 5.06 -18.26 6.21
C PRO A 625 5.98 -17.70 7.29
N ILE A 626 6.34 -18.58 8.22
CA ILE A 626 7.25 -18.30 9.33
C ILE A 626 8.41 -19.29 9.25
N SER A 627 9.62 -18.79 9.05
CA SER A 627 10.87 -19.57 9.08
C SER A 627 11.33 -19.89 10.51
N ALA A 628 10.43 -20.40 11.35
CA ALA A 628 10.68 -20.83 12.72
C ALA A 628 9.69 -21.93 13.14
N ASP A 629 10.05 -22.75 14.12
CA ASP A 629 9.14 -23.74 14.71
C ASP A 629 8.14 -23.05 15.63
N VAL A 630 6.97 -22.66 15.11
CA VAL A 630 5.88 -22.05 15.87
C VAL A 630 4.65 -22.95 15.91
N ASN A 631 3.84 -22.81 16.96
CA ASN A 631 2.57 -23.53 17.08
C ASN A 631 1.42 -22.50 17.07
N VAL A 632 0.84 -22.28 15.90
CA VAL A 632 -0.17 -21.24 15.70
C VAL A 632 -1.57 -21.84 15.63
N THR A 633 -2.47 -21.30 16.45
CA THR A 633 -3.83 -21.78 16.63
C THR A 633 -4.85 -20.68 16.36
N PHE A 634 -6.07 -21.05 15.98
CA PHE A 634 -7.20 -20.12 15.88
C PHE A 634 -8.51 -20.83 16.25
N THR A 635 -9.53 -20.04 16.57
CA THR A 635 -10.86 -20.57 16.93
C THR A 635 -11.88 -20.34 15.82
N THR A 636 -12.63 -21.38 15.47
CA THR A 636 -13.81 -21.29 14.56
C THR A 636 -14.88 -22.31 14.95
N SER A 637 -15.97 -22.42 14.20
CA SER A 637 -16.99 -23.45 14.46
C SER A 637 -16.39 -24.86 14.32
N PRO A 638 -16.67 -25.82 15.23
CA PRO A 638 -16.25 -27.21 15.04
C PRO A 638 -16.73 -27.83 13.72
N LYS A 639 -17.82 -27.30 13.13
CA LYS A 639 -18.32 -27.70 11.80
C LYS A 639 -17.32 -27.44 10.67
N ALA A 640 -16.33 -26.58 10.88
CA ALA A 640 -15.29 -26.28 9.90
C ALA A 640 -14.45 -27.51 9.52
N GLU A 641 -14.37 -28.52 10.40
CA GLU A 641 -13.63 -29.77 10.15
C GLU A 641 -14.07 -30.45 8.84
N GLN A 642 -15.36 -30.38 8.48
CA GLN A 642 -15.87 -31.00 7.25
C GLN A 642 -15.33 -30.36 5.96
N TYR A 643 -14.73 -29.16 6.06
CA TYR A 643 -14.21 -28.38 4.95
C TYR A 643 -12.67 -28.43 4.86
N ILE A 644 -12.01 -29.23 5.71
CA ILE A 644 -10.56 -29.45 5.64
C ILE A 644 -10.28 -30.56 4.62
N GLY A 645 -9.70 -30.20 3.47
CA GLY A 645 -9.29 -31.11 2.41
C GLY A 645 -7.86 -31.65 2.55
N GLU A 646 -7.50 -32.59 1.68
CA GLU A 646 -6.11 -33.07 1.54
C GLU A 646 -5.20 -31.91 1.08
N GLY A 647 -4.08 -31.68 1.77
CA GLY A 647 -3.17 -30.56 1.52
C GLY A 647 -3.55 -29.23 2.20
N SER A 648 -4.65 -29.17 2.95
CA SER A 648 -5.01 -27.97 3.72
C SER A 648 -3.94 -27.67 4.80
N PRO A 649 -3.57 -26.40 5.02
CA PRO A 649 -2.69 -26.01 6.12
C PRO A 649 -3.36 -26.09 7.49
N PHE A 650 -4.65 -26.46 7.56
CA PHE A 650 -5.41 -26.50 8.81
C PHE A 650 -5.60 -27.90 9.35
N SER A 651 -5.61 -28.01 10.68
CA SER A 651 -6.00 -29.24 11.37
C SER A 651 -6.86 -28.94 12.59
N TYR A 652 -7.91 -29.74 12.81
CA TYR A 652 -8.73 -29.63 14.01
C TYR A 652 -8.09 -30.37 15.18
N SER A 653 -7.93 -29.71 16.33
CA SER A 653 -7.35 -30.34 17.53
C SER A 653 -8.30 -31.33 18.25
N GLY A 654 -9.60 -31.32 17.89
CA GLY A 654 -10.64 -32.05 18.62
C GLY A 654 -11.06 -31.40 19.94
N LEU A 655 -10.51 -30.21 20.27
CA LEU A 655 -10.83 -29.46 21.48
C LEU A 655 -11.74 -28.27 21.18
N THR A 656 -12.44 -27.78 22.20
CA THR A 656 -13.20 -26.54 22.15
C THR A 656 -12.83 -25.60 23.28
N ASP A 657 -12.99 -24.29 23.06
CA ASP A 657 -12.88 -23.27 24.08
C ASP A 657 -14.11 -23.26 25.03
N ALA A 658 -14.14 -22.31 25.97
CA ALA A 658 -15.25 -22.17 26.92
C ALA A 658 -16.58 -21.72 26.31
N ASN A 659 -16.55 -21.14 25.11
CA ASN A 659 -17.73 -20.66 24.37
C ASN A 659 -18.22 -21.69 23.33
N GLY A 660 -17.50 -22.80 23.16
CA GLY A 660 -17.83 -23.89 22.25
C GLY A 660 -17.17 -23.79 20.87
N PHE A 661 -16.29 -22.82 20.62
CA PHE A 661 -15.50 -22.76 19.38
C PHE A 661 -14.47 -23.87 19.36
N GLY A 662 -14.31 -24.53 18.21
CA GLY A 662 -13.23 -25.48 17.98
C GLY A 662 -11.88 -24.78 17.90
N ILE A 663 -10.83 -25.41 18.44
CA ILE A 663 -9.45 -24.94 18.34
C ILE A 663 -8.77 -25.65 17.16
N PHE A 664 -8.31 -24.90 16.18
CA PHE A 664 -7.63 -25.37 14.97
C PHE A 664 -6.18 -24.93 14.98
N ASN A 665 -5.28 -25.71 14.38
CA ASN A 665 -3.92 -25.28 14.09
C ASN A 665 -3.83 -24.83 12.62
N ILE A 666 -2.94 -23.88 12.36
CA ILE A 666 -2.50 -23.47 11.02
C ILE A 666 -1.00 -23.74 10.89
N ASP A 667 -0.59 -24.46 9.85
CA ASP A 667 0.82 -24.71 9.56
C ASP A 667 1.44 -23.51 8.83
N LEU A 668 2.20 -22.72 9.59
CA LEU A 668 3.00 -21.60 9.08
C LEU A 668 4.51 -21.94 9.06
N ASN A 669 4.93 -23.12 9.53
CA ASN A 669 6.35 -23.49 9.72
C ASN A 669 7.00 -23.94 8.41
N ARG A 670 6.84 -23.16 7.35
CA ARG A 670 7.23 -23.60 6.00
C ARG A 670 8.28 -22.74 5.32
N GLY A 671 8.61 -21.55 5.81
CA GLY A 671 9.63 -20.70 5.17
C GLY A 671 11.01 -21.38 5.11
N VAL A 672 11.64 -21.36 3.93
CA VAL A 672 12.99 -21.91 3.71
C VAL A 672 14.00 -20.78 3.68
N LYS A 673 14.99 -20.82 4.57
CA LYS A 673 16.09 -19.85 4.57
C LYS A 673 17.16 -20.26 3.55
N VAL A 674 17.55 -19.32 2.71
CA VAL A 674 18.62 -19.46 1.72
C VAL A 674 19.61 -18.32 1.90
N GLN A 675 20.91 -18.60 1.75
CA GLN A 675 21.96 -17.59 1.77
C GLN A 675 22.68 -17.55 0.42
N LEU A 676 22.95 -16.36 -0.09
CA LEU A 676 23.78 -16.15 -1.27
C LEU A 676 25.01 -15.33 -0.90
N LEU A 677 26.20 -15.89 -1.08
CA LEU A 677 27.47 -15.20 -0.86
C LEU A 677 28.04 -14.75 -2.20
N GLY A 678 28.32 -13.46 -2.36
CA GLY A 678 28.73 -12.88 -3.65
C GLY A 678 30.13 -12.28 -3.64
N LEU A 679 30.95 -12.61 -4.65
CA LEU A 679 32.23 -11.95 -4.92
C LEU A 679 32.21 -11.26 -6.30
N ASN A 680 32.87 -10.12 -6.44
CA ASN A 680 32.96 -9.38 -7.71
C ASN A 680 34.36 -8.77 -7.86
N ASP A 681 34.78 -8.53 -9.12
CA ASP A 681 35.99 -7.77 -9.46
C ASP A 681 37.25 -8.26 -8.72
N LEU A 682 37.51 -9.57 -8.73
CA LEU A 682 38.69 -10.15 -8.08
C LEU A 682 39.97 -9.80 -8.86
N HIS A 683 39.91 -9.72 -10.19
CA HIS A 683 41.05 -9.42 -11.08
C HIS A 683 42.30 -10.24 -10.78
N GLY A 684 42.14 -11.52 -10.43
CA GLY A 684 43.23 -12.41 -10.01
C GLY A 684 44.10 -11.87 -8.87
N GLN A 685 43.60 -10.94 -8.03
CA GLN A 685 44.34 -10.27 -6.96
C GLN A 685 44.54 -11.17 -5.73
N LEU A 686 45.22 -12.30 -5.93
CA LEU A 686 45.34 -13.37 -4.96
C LEU A 686 46.19 -12.97 -3.73
N ASP A 687 47.31 -12.28 -3.95
CA ASP A 687 48.27 -11.85 -2.91
C ASP A 687 48.07 -10.40 -2.43
N THR A 688 46.97 -9.76 -2.83
CA THR A 688 46.74 -8.32 -2.59
C THR A 688 46.16 -8.04 -1.22
N VAL A 689 46.73 -7.02 -0.55
CA VAL A 689 46.27 -6.54 0.76
C VAL A 689 45.72 -5.13 0.65
N THR A 690 44.43 -4.97 0.89
CA THR A 690 43.73 -3.69 0.91
C THR A 690 43.80 -3.07 2.30
N LYS A 691 44.09 -1.77 2.39
CA LYS A 691 44.04 -1.03 3.67
C LYS A 691 42.70 -0.32 3.81
N VAL A 692 41.88 -0.79 4.75
CA VAL A 692 40.61 -0.15 5.14
C VAL A 692 40.84 0.57 6.47
N GLY A 693 41.08 1.88 6.39
CA GLY A 693 41.58 2.66 7.52
C GLY A 693 42.99 2.20 7.93
N GLU A 694 43.17 1.79 9.18
CA GLU A 694 44.45 1.24 9.70
C GLU A 694 44.52 -0.29 9.62
N GLN A 695 43.47 -0.96 9.16
CA GLN A 695 43.36 -2.43 9.17
C GLN A 695 43.62 -3.01 7.78
N LEU A 696 44.20 -4.21 7.77
CA LEU A 696 44.44 -4.98 6.55
C LEU A 696 43.21 -5.84 6.23
N ALA A 697 42.78 -5.81 4.98
CA ALA A 697 41.67 -6.57 4.45
C ALA A 697 42.02 -7.23 3.11
N GLY A 698 41.29 -8.28 2.74
CA GLY A 698 41.56 -9.09 1.55
C GLY A 698 42.75 -10.04 1.74
N HIS A 699 43.39 -10.39 0.62
CA HIS A 699 44.26 -11.55 0.44
C HIS A 699 43.45 -12.86 0.43
N ILE A 700 43.50 -13.59 -0.69
CA ILE A 700 42.47 -14.57 -1.04
C ILE A 700 42.32 -15.69 -0.02
N GLU A 701 43.39 -16.08 0.67
CA GLU A 701 43.34 -17.08 1.75
C GLU A 701 42.42 -16.66 2.92
N TYR A 702 42.38 -15.37 3.26
CA TYR A 702 41.49 -14.86 4.31
C TYR A 702 40.06 -14.69 3.78
N THR A 703 39.92 -14.30 2.51
CA THR A 703 38.61 -14.20 1.83
C THR A 703 37.94 -15.56 1.74
N ALA A 704 38.69 -16.60 1.35
CA ALA A 704 38.23 -17.99 1.34
C ALA A 704 37.81 -18.45 2.74
N ALA A 705 38.62 -18.16 3.76
CA ALA A 705 38.28 -18.50 5.15
C ALA A 705 37.01 -17.78 5.62
N ALA A 706 36.81 -16.53 5.23
CA ALA A 706 35.63 -15.76 5.59
C ALA A 706 34.36 -16.29 4.90
N LEU A 707 34.42 -16.58 3.60
CA LEU A 707 33.32 -17.20 2.85
C LEU A 707 32.93 -18.56 3.45
N LYS A 708 33.90 -19.47 3.67
CA LYS A 708 33.64 -20.79 4.28
C LYS A 708 33.11 -20.69 5.72
N GLN A 709 33.54 -19.67 6.48
CA GLN A 709 33.00 -19.43 7.82
C GLN A 709 31.54 -18.96 7.76
N GLU A 710 31.20 -18.11 6.79
CA GLU A 710 29.84 -17.61 6.63
C GLU A 710 28.90 -18.68 6.07
N GLU A 711 29.33 -19.44 5.06
CA GLU A 711 28.63 -20.60 4.51
C GLU A 711 28.25 -21.61 5.63
N ALA A 712 29.12 -21.81 6.62
CA ALA A 712 28.84 -22.71 7.74
C ALA A 712 27.68 -22.24 8.65
N THR A 713 27.18 -21.01 8.49
CA THR A 713 26.05 -20.47 9.27
C THR A 713 24.69 -20.91 8.71
N ASN A 714 24.62 -21.26 7.42
CA ASN A 714 23.40 -21.70 6.76
C ASN A 714 23.71 -22.92 5.85
N PRO A 715 23.10 -24.09 6.07
CA PRO A 715 23.33 -25.25 5.19
C PRO A 715 22.78 -25.07 3.76
N ASN A 716 21.94 -24.05 3.54
CA ASN A 716 21.34 -23.73 2.25
C ASN A 716 22.02 -22.50 1.63
N THR A 717 23.34 -22.55 1.49
CA THR A 717 24.15 -21.44 0.94
C THR A 717 24.56 -21.73 -0.50
N LEU A 718 24.59 -20.68 -1.33
CA LEU A 718 25.21 -20.67 -2.66
C LEU A 718 26.26 -19.57 -2.73
N ILE A 719 27.41 -19.84 -3.34
CA ILE A 719 28.52 -18.90 -3.53
C ILE A 719 28.59 -18.50 -5.01
N LEU A 720 28.42 -17.21 -5.31
CA LEU A 720 28.25 -16.66 -6.65
C LEU A 720 29.30 -15.59 -6.98
N HIS A 721 29.59 -15.37 -8.26
CA HIS A 721 30.42 -14.23 -8.68
C HIS A 721 29.90 -13.40 -9.85
N SER A 722 30.09 -12.07 -9.76
CA SER A 722 29.58 -11.11 -10.76
C SER A 722 30.58 -10.68 -11.84
N GLY A 723 31.61 -11.47 -12.14
CA GLY A 723 32.54 -11.24 -13.25
C GLY A 723 33.77 -10.42 -12.87
N ASP A 724 34.70 -10.25 -13.82
CA ASP A 724 36.08 -9.77 -13.62
C ASP A 724 36.81 -10.54 -12.51
N MET A 725 36.71 -11.87 -12.58
CA MET A 725 37.50 -12.74 -11.72
C MET A 725 38.95 -12.78 -12.16
N VAL A 726 39.20 -12.64 -13.46
CA VAL A 726 40.52 -12.67 -14.11
C VAL A 726 40.84 -11.33 -14.78
N GLY A 727 42.04 -11.19 -15.36
CA GLY A 727 42.47 -9.99 -16.08
C GLY A 727 42.88 -8.82 -15.17
N GLY A 728 43.89 -8.05 -15.61
CA GLY A 728 44.55 -7.04 -14.77
C GLY A 728 45.30 -7.61 -13.56
N SER A 729 45.57 -8.91 -13.58
CA SER A 729 46.03 -9.68 -12.43
C SER A 729 47.48 -9.41 -12.04
N PRO A 730 47.86 -9.54 -10.75
CA PRO A 730 49.25 -9.59 -10.34
C PRO A 730 49.96 -10.80 -10.93
N LEU A 731 51.29 -10.76 -10.88
CA LEU A 731 52.15 -11.77 -11.48
C LEU A 731 51.86 -13.20 -10.97
N ILE A 732 51.35 -13.35 -9.75
CA ILE A 732 51.00 -14.67 -9.19
C ILE A 732 49.92 -15.40 -10.00
N SER A 733 49.00 -14.66 -10.63
CA SER A 733 47.94 -15.19 -11.46
C SER A 733 48.28 -15.05 -12.95
N ALA A 734 48.65 -13.84 -13.39
CA ALA A 734 48.90 -13.53 -14.81
C ALA A 734 50.02 -14.37 -15.44
N LEU A 735 51.05 -14.75 -14.68
CA LEU A 735 52.15 -15.58 -15.20
C LEU A 735 51.70 -16.96 -15.68
N PHE A 736 50.56 -17.43 -15.17
CA PHE A 736 50.00 -18.75 -15.43
C PHE A 736 48.66 -18.68 -16.18
N GLN A 737 48.45 -17.62 -16.96
CA GLN A 737 47.22 -17.39 -17.72
C GLN A 737 45.94 -17.40 -16.85
N ASP A 738 46.04 -16.84 -15.64
CA ASP A 738 44.96 -16.76 -14.65
C ASP A 738 44.36 -18.09 -14.15
N GLU A 739 44.90 -19.23 -14.58
CA GLU A 739 44.52 -20.56 -14.08
C GLU A 739 44.65 -20.72 -12.55
N PRO A 740 45.62 -20.08 -11.83
CA PRO A 740 45.65 -20.10 -10.37
C PRO A 740 44.41 -19.49 -9.72
N THR A 741 43.81 -18.49 -10.37
CA THR A 741 42.59 -17.87 -9.86
C THR A 741 41.44 -18.85 -9.96
N ILE A 742 41.29 -19.54 -11.09
CA ILE A 742 40.25 -20.56 -11.25
C ILE A 742 40.43 -21.71 -10.23
N GLU A 743 41.64 -22.25 -10.08
CA GLU A 743 41.93 -23.32 -9.10
C GLU A 743 41.54 -22.90 -7.66
N ILE A 744 41.66 -21.60 -7.33
CA ILE A 744 41.25 -21.08 -6.02
C ILE A 744 39.73 -20.88 -5.92
N LEU A 745 39.05 -20.42 -6.97
CA LEU A 745 37.58 -20.32 -6.97
C LEU A 745 36.94 -21.71 -6.79
N GLU A 746 37.48 -22.74 -7.45
CA GLU A 746 37.05 -24.13 -7.26
C GLU A 746 37.32 -24.65 -5.84
N GLU A 747 38.48 -24.33 -5.25
CA GLU A 747 38.80 -24.69 -3.85
C GLU A 747 37.95 -23.92 -2.83
N ILE A 748 37.43 -22.75 -3.18
CA ILE A 748 36.43 -22.03 -2.36
C ILE A 748 35.07 -22.71 -2.47
N GLY A 749 34.69 -23.20 -3.66
CA GLY A 749 33.42 -23.87 -3.93
C GLY A 749 32.35 -22.94 -4.49
N PHE A 750 32.68 -22.15 -5.53
CA PHE A 750 31.69 -21.33 -6.23
C PHE A 750 30.66 -22.21 -6.95
N ASP A 751 29.38 -21.82 -6.90
CA ASP A 751 28.25 -22.54 -7.50
C ASP A 751 27.87 -22.00 -8.88
N ALA A 752 28.10 -20.70 -9.15
CA ALA A 752 27.89 -20.09 -10.46
C ALA A 752 28.59 -18.73 -10.58
N GLY A 753 28.81 -18.29 -11.81
CA GLY A 753 29.38 -16.98 -12.10
C GLY A 753 28.91 -16.38 -13.42
N THR A 754 29.04 -15.07 -13.58
CA THR A 754 28.88 -14.38 -14.87
C THR A 754 30.22 -13.91 -15.44
N LEU A 755 30.19 -13.45 -16.68
CA LEU A 755 31.32 -12.81 -17.35
C LEU A 755 31.37 -11.32 -16.99
N GLY A 756 32.56 -10.77 -16.83
CA GLY A 756 32.86 -9.35 -16.87
C GLY A 756 33.59 -8.99 -18.16
N ASN A 757 34.06 -7.74 -18.24
CA ASN A 757 34.79 -7.30 -19.42
C ASN A 757 36.19 -7.90 -19.51
N HIS A 758 36.86 -8.13 -18.38
CA HIS A 758 38.23 -8.65 -18.34
C HIS A 758 38.34 -10.14 -18.69
N GLU A 759 37.25 -10.91 -18.60
CA GLU A 759 37.19 -12.26 -19.17
C GLU A 759 37.44 -12.29 -20.69
N PHE A 760 37.30 -11.16 -21.39
CA PHE A 760 37.55 -11.03 -22.83
C PHE A 760 38.93 -10.46 -23.19
N ASP A 761 39.81 -10.16 -22.23
CA ASP A 761 41.10 -9.49 -22.49
C ASP A 761 41.98 -10.22 -23.53
N GLU A 762 41.91 -11.56 -23.56
CA GLU A 762 42.69 -12.43 -24.47
C GLU A 762 41.85 -13.02 -25.63
N GLY A 763 40.57 -12.63 -25.73
CA GLY A 763 39.67 -13.03 -26.82
C GLY A 763 38.73 -14.19 -26.51
N ILE A 764 37.68 -14.34 -27.33
CA ILE A 764 36.61 -15.35 -27.16
C ILE A 764 37.15 -16.79 -27.15
N ASP A 765 38.18 -17.08 -27.96
CA ASP A 765 38.74 -18.44 -28.02
C ASP A 765 39.48 -18.81 -26.73
N GLU A 766 40.16 -17.85 -26.11
CA GLU A 766 40.84 -18.07 -24.82
C GLU A 766 39.84 -18.14 -23.67
N LEU A 767 38.80 -17.30 -23.66
CA LEU A 767 37.68 -17.43 -22.72
C LEU A 767 37.07 -18.84 -22.79
N ASN A 768 36.81 -19.35 -23.99
CA ASN A 768 36.31 -20.71 -24.18
C ASN A 768 37.29 -21.78 -23.69
N ARG A 769 38.61 -21.58 -23.81
CA ARG A 769 39.62 -22.47 -23.23
C ARG A 769 39.58 -22.41 -21.71
N MET A 770 39.49 -21.22 -21.12
CA MET A 770 39.38 -21.03 -19.67
C MET A 770 38.16 -21.76 -19.11
N ILE A 771 37.01 -21.69 -19.79
CA ILE A 771 35.79 -22.37 -19.36
C ILE A 771 35.89 -23.89 -19.57
N ASN A 772 36.32 -24.36 -20.75
CA ASN A 772 36.21 -25.77 -21.15
C ASN A 772 37.47 -26.61 -20.93
N GLY A 773 38.56 -25.99 -20.46
CA GLY A 773 39.88 -26.61 -20.35
C GLY A 773 40.67 -26.62 -21.65
N GLY A 774 41.99 -26.84 -21.54
CA GLY A 774 42.90 -26.92 -22.67
C GLY A 774 44.28 -26.35 -22.38
N GLU A 775 45.26 -26.71 -23.22
CA GLU A 775 46.65 -26.31 -23.04
C GLU A 775 46.92 -24.88 -23.53
N HIS A 776 47.69 -24.12 -22.76
CA HIS A 776 48.20 -22.79 -23.14
C HIS A 776 49.72 -22.72 -22.93
N PRO A 777 50.50 -22.04 -23.80
CA PRO A 777 51.96 -21.97 -23.66
C PRO A 777 52.45 -21.39 -22.32
N ASN A 778 51.67 -20.46 -21.75
CA ASN A 778 51.93 -19.85 -20.45
C ASN A 778 51.02 -20.43 -19.34
N GLY A 779 50.15 -21.38 -19.67
CA GLY A 779 49.25 -22.01 -18.70
C GLY A 779 49.94 -23.11 -17.88
N THR A 780 49.17 -23.73 -17.01
CA THR A 780 49.57 -24.92 -16.27
C THR A 780 49.28 -26.18 -17.08
N ALA A 781 50.02 -27.25 -16.81
CA ALA A 781 49.92 -28.48 -17.58
C ALA A 781 48.63 -29.24 -17.21
N GLY A 782 47.80 -29.52 -18.21
CA GLY A 782 46.56 -30.29 -18.03
C GLY A 782 45.38 -29.52 -17.42
N TYR A 783 45.30 -28.21 -17.63
CA TYR A 783 44.17 -27.39 -17.22
C TYR A 783 42.83 -27.93 -17.77
N ASP A 784 41.87 -28.19 -16.88
CA ASP A 784 40.62 -28.90 -17.14
C ASP A 784 39.37 -28.02 -17.23
N GLY A 785 39.50 -26.71 -17.01
CA GLY A 785 38.41 -25.75 -17.18
C GLY A 785 37.84 -25.30 -15.84
N ILE A 786 36.67 -24.66 -15.88
CA ILE A 786 35.91 -24.24 -14.70
C ILE A 786 34.88 -25.33 -14.37
N ASP A 787 34.78 -25.76 -13.11
CA ASP A 787 33.87 -26.83 -12.67
C ASP A 787 32.44 -26.38 -12.28
N PHE A 788 32.17 -25.06 -12.29
CA PHE A 788 30.86 -24.45 -12.06
C PHE A 788 30.32 -23.69 -13.30
N PRO A 789 29.00 -23.53 -13.43
CA PRO A 789 28.40 -22.84 -14.57
C PRO A 789 28.77 -21.36 -14.67
N MET A 790 29.28 -20.98 -15.84
CA MET A 790 29.43 -19.58 -16.27
C MET A 790 28.22 -19.19 -17.13
N VAL A 791 27.56 -18.07 -16.81
CA VAL A 791 26.33 -17.62 -17.48
C VAL A 791 26.45 -16.20 -18.03
N ALA A 792 25.90 -15.94 -19.22
CA ALA A 792 25.79 -14.60 -19.82
C ALA A 792 24.70 -14.58 -20.89
N ALA A 793 23.59 -13.91 -20.60
CA ALA A 793 22.39 -13.84 -21.42
C ALA A 793 22.50 -12.91 -22.64
N ASN A 794 23.49 -12.03 -22.65
CA ASN A 794 23.61 -10.96 -23.65
C ASN A 794 24.95 -10.93 -24.39
N ALA A 795 25.81 -11.95 -24.26
CA ALA A 795 27.10 -12.03 -24.94
C ALA A 795 27.09 -13.06 -26.08
N TYR A 796 27.18 -12.58 -27.32
CA TYR A 796 27.10 -13.40 -28.54
C TYR A 796 28.42 -13.44 -29.31
N ASP A 797 28.67 -14.57 -29.95
CA ASP A 797 29.69 -14.69 -30.97
C ASP A 797 29.06 -14.65 -32.37
N THR A 798 29.27 -13.55 -33.09
CA THR A 798 28.71 -13.35 -34.44
C THR A 798 29.28 -14.31 -35.49
N ARG A 799 30.30 -15.14 -35.16
CA ARG A 799 30.77 -16.23 -36.04
C ARG A 799 29.68 -17.27 -36.31
N ASP A 800 28.87 -17.58 -35.30
CA ASP A 800 27.78 -18.57 -35.39
C ASP A 800 26.42 -18.03 -34.91
N GLY A 801 26.39 -16.82 -34.34
CA GLY A 801 25.20 -16.14 -33.84
C GLY A 801 24.63 -16.77 -32.56
N GLN A 802 25.42 -17.57 -31.85
CA GLN A 802 25.03 -18.16 -30.57
C GLN A 802 25.54 -17.33 -29.39
N LEU A 803 24.92 -17.52 -28.22
CA LEU A 803 25.49 -17.06 -26.96
C LEU A 803 26.81 -17.79 -26.70
N ILE A 804 27.77 -17.05 -26.14
CA ILE A 804 29.09 -17.59 -25.77
C ILE A 804 28.97 -18.58 -24.62
N THR A 805 28.08 -18.31 -23.66
CA THR A 805 27.75 -19.19 -22.53
C THR A 805 26.23 -19.40 -22.44
N ASN A 806 25.78 -20.25 -21.52
CA ASN A 806 24.33 -20.35 -21.28
C ASN A 806 23.80 -19.03 -20.70
N PRO A 807 22.56 -18.63 -20.99
CA PRO A 807 22.01 -17.36 -20.50
C PRO A 807 21.77 -17.35 -18.98
N TYR A 808 21.43 -18.50 -18.42
CA TYR A 808 21.13 -18.70 -17.02
C TYR A 808 21.46 -20.14 -16.58
N THR A 809 21.43 -20.38 -15.27
CA THR A 809 21.43 -21.71 -14.65
C THR A 809 20.34 -21.78 -13.58
N VAL A 810 19.89 -22.99 -13.22
CA VAL A 810 18.96 -23.20 -12.11
C VAL A 810 19.69 -24.02 -11.04
N LEU A 811 19.85 -23.43 -9.86
CA LEU A 811 20.47 -24.05 -8.70
C LEU A 811 19.38 -24.53 -7.73
N GLU A 812 19.65 -25.58 -6.96
CA GLU A 812 18.71 -26.13 -5.99
C GLU A 812 19.36 -26.17 -4.60
N THR A 813 18.72 -25.54 -3.61
CA THR A 813 19.18 -25.55 -2.21
C THR A 813 17.99 -25.44 -1.26
N GLY A 814 18.03 -26.12 -0.12
CA GLY A 814 16.89 -26.17 0.81
C GLY A 814 15.61 -26.82 0.25
N GLY A 815 15.64 -27.42 -0.95
CA GLY A 815 14.47 -27.92 -1.68
C GLY A 815 13.87 -26.92 -2.68
N GLU A 816 14.40 -25.70 -2.73
CA GLU A 816 13.92 -24.60 -3.57
C GLU A 816 14.80 -24.42 -4.81
N LYS A 817 14.20 -23.99 -5.92
CA LYS A 817 14.89 -23.69 -7.17
C LYS A 817 15.18 -22.20 -7.28
N ILE A 818 16.40 -21.85 -7.66
CA ILE A 818 16.84 -20.47 -7.83
C ILE A 818 17.40 -20.30 -9.24
N GLY A 819 16.77 -19.42 -10.02
CA GLY A 819 17.24 -19.06 -11.35
C GLY A 819 18.33 -18.00 -11.25
N VAL A 820 19.48 -18.24 -11.88
CA VAL A 820 20.62 -17.30 -11.89
C VAL A 820 20.90 -16.88 -13.33
N ILE A 821 20.59 -15.63 -13.67
CA ILE A 821 20.82 -15.02 -14.98
C ILE A 821 22.12 -14.21 -14.94
N GLY A 822 22.99 -14.33 -15.94
CA GLY A 822 24.18 -13.48 -16.08
C GLY A 822 24.01 -12.40 -17.13
N VAL A 823 24.54 -11.19 -16.93
CA VAL A 823 24.71 -10.18 -17.99
C VAL A 823 26.04 -9.44 -17.87
N VAL A 824 26.51 -8.91 -19.00
CA VAL A 824 27.75 -8.13 -19.12
C VAL A 824 27.44 -6.74 -19.68
N THR A 825 28.09 -5.69 -19.19
CA THR A 825 27.89 -4.32 -19.70
C THR A 825 28.10 -4.19 -21.21
N GLN A 826 27.17 -3.49 -21.88
CA GLN A 826 27.29 -3.14 -23.31
C GLN A 826 28.54 -2.30 -23.64
N GLU A 827 29.22 -1.73 -22.65
CA GLU A 827 30.47 -0.99 -22.83
C GLU A 827 31.68 -1.88 -23.13
N THR A 828 31.56 -3.19 -22.89
CA THR A 828 32.69 -4.15 -22.98
C THR A 828 33.49 -4.04 -24.28
N PRO A 829 32.89 -3.96 -25.50
CA PRO A 829 33.66 -3.84 -26.74
C PRO A 829 34.54 -2.58 -26.85
N GLU A 830 34.24 -1.54 -26.07
CA GLU A 830 35.01 -0.28 -26.00
C GLU A 830 36.12 -0.33 -24.93
N MET A 831 36.13 -1.36 -24.09
CA MET A 831 37.02 -1.49 -22.92
C MET A 831 38.08 -2.59 -23.06
N ILE A 832 38.01 -3.40 -24.11
CA ILE A 832 38.89 -4.56 -24.32
C ILE A 832 39.74 -4.43 -25.60
N VAL A 833 40.70 -5.34 -25.75
CA VAL A 833 41.47 -5.47 -27.00
C VAL A 833 40.58 -6.05 -28.10
N ARG A 834 40.49 -5.35 -29.25
CA ARG A 834 39.63 -5.77 -30.37
C ARG A 834 40.06 -7.08 -31.05
N LYS A 835 41.36 -7.38 -31.07
CA LYS A 835 41.90 -8.59 -31.70
C LYS A 835 41.52 -9.81 -30.86
N GLY A 836 40.90 -10.82 -31.46
CA GLY A 836 40.34 -11.98 -30.74
C GLY A 836 38.88 -11.79 -30.30
N ASN A 837 38.37 -10.57 -30.40
CA ASN A 837 37.00 -10.17 -30.03
C ASN A 837 36.27 -9.50 -31.19
N GLU A 838 36.75 -9.64 -32.43
CA GLU A 838 36.15 -8.97 -33.60
C GLU A 838 34.70 -9.37 -33.85
N THR A 839 34.30 -10.53 -33.34
CA THR A 839 32.96 -11.11 -33.47
C THR A 839 32.14 -11.03 -32.20
N LEU A 840 32.66 -10.40 -31.13
CA LEU A 840 31.92 -10.17 -29.90
C LEU A 840 30.80 -9.16 -30.13
N GLU A 841 29.57 -9.55 -29.79
CA GLU A 841 28.41 -8.67 -29.74
C GLU A 841 27.78 -8.74 -28.34
N ILE A 842 27.66 -7.60 -27.67
CA ILE A 842 26.95 -7.49 -26.40
C ILE A 842 25.61 -6.80 -26.65
N THR A 843 24.51 -7.51 -26.40
CA THR A 843 23.14 -6.98 -26.56
C THR A 843 22.66 -6.31 -25.28
N ASP A 844 21.49 -5.66 -25.33
CA ASP A 844 20.88 -4.97 -24.19
C ASP A 844 20.62 -5.91 -23.00
N GLU A 845 21.03 -5.47 -21.81
CA GLU A 845 20.94 -6.22 -20.57
C GLU A 845 19.48 -6.42 -20.14
N VAL A 846 18.64 -5.38 -20.25
CA VAL A 846 17.24 -5.40 -19.82
C VAL A 846 16.44 -6.34 -20.71
N GLU A 847 16.60 -6.22 -22.03
CA GLU A 847 15.93 -7.13 -22.99
C GLU A 847 16.33 -8.59 -22.75
N ALA A 848 17.61 -8.84 -22.45
CA ALA A 848 18.12 -10.18 -22.17
C ALA A 848 17.56 -10.75 -20.85
N ILE A 849 17.61 -9.97 -19.76
CA ILE A 849 17.08 -10.39 -18.44
C ILE A 849 15.59 -10.72 -18.57
N ASN A 850 14.78 -9.81 -19.10
CA ASN A 850 13.32 -10.01 -19.20
C ASN A 850 12.95 -11.24 -20.04
N LYS A 851 13.69 -11.49 -21.12
CA LYS A 851 13.48 -12.68 -21.95
C LYS A 851 13.67 -13.98 -21.14
N TYR A 852 14.73 -14.08 -20.36
CA TYR A 852 15.06 -15.32 -19.64
C TYR A 852 14.38 -15.43 -18.28
N THR A 853 13.98 -14.32 -17.65
CA THR A 853 13.05 -14.31 -16.53
C THR A 853 11.73 -14.98 -16.91
N ALA A 854 11.14 -14.62 -18.05
CA ALA A 854 9.92 -15.26 -18.54
C ALA A 854 10.12 -16.77 -18.79
N GLU A 855 11.26 -17.17 -19.34
CA GLU A 855 11.57 -18.59 -19.59
C GLU A 855 11.75 -19.39 -18.28
N LEU A 856 12.30 -18.78 -17.22
CA LEU A 856 12.43 -19.39 -15.90
C LEU A 856 11.06 -19.54 -15.21
N LYS A 857 10.20 -18.52 -15.30
CA LYS A 857 8.82 -18.56 -14.79
C LYS A 857 7.98 -19.64 -15.47
N GLU A 858 8.13 -19.82 -16.79
CA GLU A 858 7.49 -20.94 -17.51
C GLU A 858 7.93 -22.33 -17.00
N GLN A 859 9.10 -22.42 -16.37
CA GLN A 859 9.63 -23.65 -15.75
C GLN A 859 9.23 -23.81 -14.26
N GLY A 860 8.45 -22.86 -13.71
CA GLY A 860 8.08 -22.80 -12.30
C GLY A 860 9.25 -22.47 -11.39
N VAL A 861 10.17 -21.61 -11.85
CA VAL A 861 11.24 -21.03 -11.03
C VAL A 861 10.83 -19.60 -10.73
N GLU A 862 10.53 -19.32 -9.46
CA GLU A 862 9.99 -18.03 -9.02
C GLU A 862 11.08 -17.16 -8.36
N ALA A 863 12.01 -17.77 -7.61
CA ALA A 863 13.17 -17.05 -7.06
C ALA A 863 14.23 -16.77 -8.15
N ILE A 864 14.42 -15.50 -8.54
CA ILE A 864 15.30 -15.11 -9.65
C ILE A 864 16.37 -14.11 -9.24
N VAL A 865 17.63 -14.46 -9.49
CA VAL A 865 18.83 -13.69 -9.18
C VAL A 865 19.56 -13.31 -10.47
N VAL A 866 20.02 -12.07 -10.56
CA VAL A 866 20.83 -11.58 -11.67
C VAL A 866 22.27 -11.30 -11.21
N LEU A 867 23.23 -11.90 -11.88
CA LEU A 867 24.66 -11.57 -11.79
C LEU A 867 24.96 -10.56 -12.91
N ALA A 868 24.97 -9.27 -12.57
CA ALA A 868 25.15 -8.20 -13.53
C ALA A 868 26.56 -7.61 -13.42
N HIS A 869 27.38 -7.79 -14.45
CA HIS A 869 28.66 -7.09 -14.55
C HIS A 869 28.45 -5.66 -15.04
N ASN A 870 27.76 -4.88 -14.21
CA ASN A 870 27.32 -3.52 -14.48
C ASN A 870 27.59 -2.63 -13.26
N PRO A 871 27.92 -1.35 -13.47
CA PRO A 871 28.21 -0.43 -12.38
C PRO A 871 26.99 -0.19 -11.50
N ALA A 872 27.20 0.19 -10.24
CA ALA A 872 26.12 0.62 -9.35
C ALA A 872 26.58 1.71 -8.40
N THR A 873 25.63 2.42 -7.76
CA THR A 873 25.95 3.38 -6.69
C THR A 873 24.94 3.30 -5.55
N GLN A 874 25.43 3.53 -4.34
CA GLN A 874 24.60 3.56 -3.13
C GLN A 874 23.49 4.62 -3.22
N THR A 875 23.71 5.70 -3.98
CA THR A 875 22.70 6.76 -4.20
C THR A 875 22.77 7.31 -5.62
N GLY A 876 21.62 7.48 -6.26
CA GLY A 876 21.53 7.96 -7.65
C GLY A 876 21.86 6.87 -8.66
N TYR A 877 22.48 7.28 -9.78
CA TYR A 877 22.94 6.42 -10.88
C TYR A 877 24.33 6.86 -11.33
N THR A 878 25.17 5.94 -11.80
CA THR A 878 26.45 6.25 -12.45
C THR A 878 26.23 6.80 -13.87
N ASP A 879 25.53 6.04 -14.69
CA ASP A 879 25.27 6.31 -16.11
C ASP A 879 24.02 5.55 -16.58
N ARG A 880 23.95 5.17 -17.86
CA ARG A 880 22.80 4.46 -18.44
C ARG A 880 22.84 2.94 -18.21
N PHE A 881 24.01 2.38 -17.90
CA PHE A 881 24.24 0.95 -17.69
C PHE A 881 24.21 0.57 -16.21
N ASP A 882 23.90 1.53 -15.33
CA ASP A 882 23.81 1.32 -13.88
C ASP A 882 22.77 0.24 -13.53
N ALA A 883 23.15 -0.70 -12.67
CA ALA A 883 22.29 -1.80 -12.22
C ALA A 883 20.96 -1.33 -11.61
N SER A 884 20.91 -0.13 -11.02
CA SER A 884 19.68 0.49 -10.51
C SER A 884 18.72 0.86 -11.64
N ARG A 885 19.22 1.29 -12.80
CA ARG A 885 18.37 1.55 -13.97
C ARG A 885 17.89 0.25 -14.60
N ILE A 886 18.72 -0.79 -14.55
CA ILE A 886 18.32 -2.13 -14.99
C ILE A 886 17.19 -2.61 -14.08
N ALA A 887 17.34 -2.50 -12.75
CA ALA A 887 16.31 -2.89 -11.78
C ALA A 887 14.94 -2.23 -12.02
N GLU A 888 14.92 -0.96 -12.41
CA GLU A 888 13.69 -0.19 -12.72
C GLU A 888 13.02 -0.57 -14.05
N GLN A 889 13.68 -1.36 -14.90
CA GLN A 889 13.20 -1.70 -16.25
C GLN A 889 13.05 -3.20 -16.48
N VAL A 890 13.67 -4.02 -15.63
CA VAL A 890 13.50 -5.46 -15.65
C VAL A 890 12.22 -5.85 -14.90
N ASN A 891 11.66 -6.97 -15.31
CA ASN A 891 10.44 -7.54 -14.77
C ASN A 891 10.54 -7.76 -13.25
N ASP A 892 9.41 -7.58 -12.55
CA ASP A 892 9.38 -7.52 -11.09
C ASP A 892 9.66 -8.85 -10.39
N GLU A 893 9.59 -9.94 -11.14
CA GLU A 893 10.02 -11.28 -10.74
C GLU A 893 11.54 -11.37 -10.46
N VAL A 894 12.34 -10.37 -10.84
CA VAL A 894 13.76 -10.33 -10.48
C VAL A 894 13.92 -9.87 -9.04
N ASP A 895 14.46 -10.73 -8.18
CA ASP A 895 14.54 -10.46 -6.75
C ASP A 895 15.80 -9.70 -6.31
N VAL A 896 16.95 -10.14 -6.84
CA VAL A 896 18.28 -9.74 -6.37
C VAL A 896 19.19 -9.50 -7.57
N ILE A 897 19.96 -8.41 -7.54
CA ILE A 897 20.98 -8.09 -8.53
C ILE A 897 22.35 -7.95 -7.84
N PHE A 898 23.29 -8.83 -8.16
CA PHE A 898 24.69 -8.69 -7.78
C PHE A 898 25.41 -7.88 -8.86
N ALA A 899 25.62 -6.59 -8.59
CA ALA A 899 26.34 -5.66 -9.46
C ALA A 899 27.88 -5.81 -9.33
N ALA A 900 28.65 -5.17 -10.21
CA ALA A 900 30.13 -5.21 -10.23
C ALA A 900 30.73 -4.00 -10.97
N HIS A 901 31.89 -4.16 -11.61
CA HIS A 901 32.51 -3.28 -12.61
C HIS A 901 33.14 -1.98 -12.08
N ASN A 902 32.47 -1.25 -11.18
CA ASN A 902 32.99 0.03 -10.67
C ASN A 902 33.61 -0.04 -9.26
N HIS A 903 33.69 -1.23 -8.66
CA HIS A 903 34.47 -1.56 -7.47
C HIS A 903 34.03 -0.82 -6.20
N VAL A 904 32.73 -0.56 -6.05
CA VAL A 904 32.16 0.14 -4.90
C VAL A 904 31.41 -0.81 -3.97
N SER A 905 31.02 -0.32 -2.80
CA SER A 905 30.08 -1.03 -1.95
C SER A 905 28.67 -0.49 -2.19
N VAL A 906 27.74 -1.41 -2.46
CA VAL A 906 26.31 -1.12 -2.62
C VAL A 906 25.51 -2.13 -1.82
N ASN A 907 24.53 -1.65 -1.07
CA ASN A 907 23.45 -2.44 -0.48
C ASN A 907 22.21 -1.56 -0.39
N ARG A 908 21.25 -1.76 -1.29
CA ARG A 908 20.02 -0.97 -1.34
C ARG A 908 18.90 -1.70 -2.07
N LEU A 909 17.66 -1.34 -1.74
CA LEU A 909 16.49 -1.70 -2.52
C LEU A 909 16.23 -0.63 -3.58
N VAL A 910 15.98 -1.07 -4.81
CA VAL A 910 15.47 -0.25 -5.92
C VAL A 910 14.35 -1.04 -6.54
N ASP A 911 13.14 -0.47 -6.57
CA ASP A 911 11.99 -1.10 -7.20
C ASP A 911 11.69 -2.52 -6.66
N ASN A 912 11.75 -2.67 -5.34
CA ASN A 912 11.66 -3.95 -4.60
C ASN A 912 12.76 -5.00 -4.90
N LYS A 913 13.76 -4.65 -5.72
CA LYS A 913 14.90 -5.53 -6.05
C LYS A 913 16.11 -5.16 -5.19
N LEU A 914 16.74 -6.17 -4.59
CA LEU A 914 17.91 -5.98 -3.73
C LEU A 914 19.17 -5.91 -4.58
N ILE A 915 19.86 -4.78 -4.56
CA ILE A 915 21.12 -4.58 -5.30
C ILE A 915 22.30 -4.62 -4.35
N VAL A 916 23.28 -5.48 -4.63
CA VAL A 916 24.50 -5.64 -3.84
C VAL A 916 25.77 -5.56 -4.69
N GLN A 917 26.85 -5.01 -4.12
CA GLN A 917 28.20 -5.02 -4.68
C GLN A 917 29.22 -4.93 -3.54
N ALA A 918 30.31 -5.70 -3.60
CA ALA A 918 31.27 -5.86 -2.50
C ALA A 918 32.69 -5.39 -2.86
N TYR A 919 32.86 -4.10 -3.16
CA TYR A 919 34.16 -3.52 -3.49
C TYR A 919 34.87 -4.30 -4.60
N SER A 920 36.11 -4.75 -4.39
CA SER A 920 36.92 -5.53 -5.34
C SER A 920 38.04 -6.29 -4.61
N TYR A 921 38.78 -7.11 -5.35
CA TYR A 921 40.06 -7.71 -4.94
C TYR A 921 39.97 -8.62 -3.70
N GLY A 922 38.81 -9.25 -3.47
CA GLY A 922 38.58 -10.09 -2.29
C GLY A 922 38.55 -9.33 -0.97
N SER A 923 38.54 -7.99 -0.97
CA SER A 923 38.55 -7.18 0.25
C SER A 923 37.24 -7.23 1.05
N ALA A 924 36.15 -7.60 0.37
CA ALA A 924 34.84 -7.85 0.95
C ALA A 924 34.08 -8.90 0.12
N PHE A 925 32.97 -9.38 0.65
CA PHE A 925 31.97 -10.17 -0.07
C PHE A 925 30.55 -9.70 0.33
N SER A 926 29.57 -9.99 -0.52
CA SER A 926 28.15 -9.76 -0.22
C SER A 926 27.59 -10.98 0.49
N ASP A 927 26.80 -10.78 1.54
CA ASP A 927 26.05 -11.82 2.25
C ASP A 927 24.57 -11.48 2.17
N VAL A 928 23.80 -12.26 1.42
CA VAL A 928 22.38 -12.04 1.15
C VAL A 928 21.56 -13.17 1.78
N ASP A 929 20.68 -12.81 2.71
CA ASP A 929 19.72 -13.72 3.34
C ASP A 929 18.36 -13.61 2.64
N LEU A 930 17.82 -14.76 2.24
CA LEU A 930 16.52 -14.91 1.59
C LEU A 930 15.62 -15.86 2.42
N GLU A 931 14.32 -15.60 2.40
CA GLU A 931 13.31 -16.57 2.83
C GLU A 931 12.31 -16.83 1.70
N ILE A 932 12.14 -18.11 1.35
CA ILE A 932 11.31 -18.60 0.25
C ILE A 932 10.09 -19.33 0.81
N ASP A 933 8.89 -19.10 0.26
CA ASP A 933 7.71 -19.92 0.58
C ASP A 933 7.71 -21.18 -0.30
N PRO A 934 7.88 -22.40 0.23
CA PRO A 934 7.90 -23.62 -0.58
C PRO A 934 6.57 -23.93 -1.27
N LEU A 935 5.47 -23.26 -0.89
CA LEU A 935 4.19 -23.41 -1.58
C LEU A 935 4.15 -22.64 -2.90
N THR A 936 4.75 -21.44 -2.92
CA THR A 936 4.78 -20.59 -4.12
C THR A 936 6.07 -20.77 -4.90
N GLY A 937 7.20 -21.00 -4.21
CA GLY A 937 8.56 -20.98 -4.75
C GLY A 937 9.23 -19.61 -4.71
N ASP A 938 8.53 -18.59 -4.20
CA ASP A 938 8.88 -17.17 -4.31
C ASP A 938 9.54 -16.60 -3.03
N ILE A 939 10.37 -15.57 -3.20
CA ILE A 939 11.09 -14.87 -2.13
C ILE A 939 10.18 -13.82 -1.49
N TYR A 940 9.74 -14.06 -0.26
CA TYR A 940 8.92 -13.09 0.50
C TYR A 940 9.74 -12.21 1.45
N SER A 941 11.03 -12.52 1.65
CA SER A 941 11.95 -11.73 2.47
C SER A 941 13.37 -11.77 1.92
N LYS A 942 14.02 -10.60 1.82
CA LYS A 942 15.40 -10.44 1.36
C LYS A 942 16.13 -9.32 2.11
N THR A 943 17.32 -9.62 2.60
CA THR A 943 18.22 -8.66 3.27
C THR A 943 19.67 -8.94 2.93
N ALA A 944 20.56 -7.94 3.04
CA ALA A 944 21.98 -8.15 2.79
C ALA A 944 22.90 -7.39 3.74
N GLU A 945 24.15 -7.83 3.83
CA GLU A 945 25.29 -7.15 4.42
C GLU A 945 26.50 -7.22 3.47
N ILE A 946 27.32 -6.16 3.40
CA ILE A 946 28.62 -6.20 2.72
C ILE A 946 29.71 -6.41 3.77
N LYS A 947 30.30 -7.60 3.81
CA LYS A 947 31.25 -8.02 4.84
C LYS A 947 32.68 -7.77 4.39
N THR A 948 33.34 -6.80 5.03
CA THR A 948 34.78 -6.56 4.82
C THR A 948 35.61 -7.68 5.46
N VAL A 949 36.51 -8.27 4.69
CA VAL A 949 37.37 -9.37 5.12
C VAL A 949 38.61 -8.82 5.83
N PHE A 950 38.48 -8.42 7.09
CA PHE A 950 39.64 -8.00 7.89
C PHE A 950 40.49 -9.20 8.29
N GLN A 951 41.76 -9.22 7.87
CA GLN A 951 42.67 -10.37 8.08
C GLN A 951 42.82 -10.78 9.55
N LYS A 952 42.74 -9.81 10.48
CA LYS A 952 42.83 -10.07 11.93
C LYS A 952 41.73 -10.98 12.48
N ASP A 953 40.61 -11.08 11.77
CA ASP A 953 39.40 -11.78 12.22
C ASP A 953 39.36 -13.24 11.71
N TYR A 954 40.26 -13.60 10.78
CA TYR A 954 40.29 -14.90 10.12
C TYR A 954 41.67 -15.55 10.20
N THR A 955 41.70 -16.88 10.18
CA THR A 955 42.91 -17.66 9.91
C THR A 955 42.89 -18.04 8.43
N PRO A 956 43.99 -17.89 7.67
CA PRO A 956 44.06 -18.31 6.27
C PRO A 956 43.50 -19.71 6.02
N ASP A 957 42.71 -19.87 4.96
CA ASP A 957 42.24 -21.17 4.51
C ASP A 957 43.42 -22.04 4.06
N LEU A 958 43.51 -23.26 4.58
CA LEU A 958 44.68 -24.12 4.36
C LEU A 958 44.74 -24.69 2.94
N GLY A 959 43.59 -24.89 2.28
CA GLY A 959 43.52 -25.39 0.91
C GLY A 959 44.00 -24.33 -0.06
N VAL A 960 43.43 -23.13 0.05
CA VAL A 960 43.83 -21.96 -0.74
C VAL A 960 45.29 -21.57 -0.45
N ALA A 961 45.74 -21.62 0.81
CA ALA A 961 47.14 -21.33 1.14
C ALA A 961 48.12 -22.32 0.48
N ALA A 962 47.74 -23.60 0.34
CA ALA A 962 48.58 -24.57 -0.35
C ALA A 962 48.69 -24.29 -1.86
N ILE A 963 47.62 -23.76 -2.48
CA ILE A 963 47.62 -23.31 -3.87
C ILE A 963 48.48 -22.04 -4.03
N MET A 964 48.34 -21.08 -3.11
CA MET A 964 49.17 -19.88 -3.06
C MET A 964 50.66 -20.21 -2.94
N ASP A 965 51.05 -21.03 -1.97
CA ASP A 965 52.43 -21.49 -1.76
C ASP A 965 53.03 -22.12 -3.04
N LYS A 966 52.22 -22.91 -3.78
CA LYS A 966 52.61 -23.57 -5.04
C LYS A 966 52.97 -22.56 -6.13
N TYR A 967 52.25 -21.45 -6.25
CA TYR A 967 52.47 -20.43 -7.28
C TYR A 967 53.48 -19.36 -6.85
N GLU A 968 53.44 -18.91 -5.59
CA GLU A 968 54.43 -17.97 -5.04
C GLU A 968 55.85 -18.50 -5.18
N ALA A 969 56.08 -19.79 -4.90
CA ALA A 969 57.40 -20.42 -5.03
C ALA A 969 57.98 -20.33 -6.46
N LYS A 970 57.13 -20.20 -7.49
CA LYS A 970 57.54 -20.04 -8.89
C LYS A 970 57.71 -18.57 -9.28
N VAL A 971 56.89 -17.69 -8.72
CA VAL A 971 56.80 -16.27 -9.08
C VAL A 971 57.85 -15.43 -8.35
N GLU A 972 58.15 -15.75 -7.10
CA GLU A 972 59.03 -14.94 -6.23
C GLU A 972 60.43 -14.68 -6.84
N PRO A 973 61.11 -15.67 -7.47
CA PRO A 973 62.40 -15.40 -8.12
C PRO A 973 62.33 -14.39 -9.27
N ILE A 974 61.18 -14.28 -9.94
CA ILE A 974 60.93 -13.33 -11.03
C ILE A 974 60.58 -11.96 -10.43
N LYS A 975 59.64 -11.95 -9.47
CA LYS A 975 59.18 -10.74 -8.76
C LYS A 975 60.35 -9.97 -8.14
N ALA A 976 61.27 -10.68 -7.48
CA ALA A 976 62.40 -10.10 -6.76
C ALA A 976 63.58 -9.63 -7.65
N GLN A 977 63.50 -9.75 -8.98
CA GLN A 977 64.59 -9.30 -9.85
C GLN A 977 64.72 -7.77 -9.82
N VAL A 978 65.82 -7.25 -9.25
CA VAL A 978 66.10 -5.81 -9.22
C VAL A 978 66.44 -5.29 -10.62
N VAL A 979 65.74 -4.22 -11.04
CA VAL A 979 65.90 -3.57 -12.36
C VAL A 979 66.30 -2.09 -12.24
N GLY A 980 66.22 -1.49 -11.03
CA GLY A 980 66.64 -0.11 -10.83
C GLY A 980 66.57 0.36 -9.38
N GLN A 981 66.76 1.66 -9.17
CA GLN A 981 66.54 2.30 -7.88
C GLN A 981 65.97 3.71 -8.10
N SER A 982 64.75 3.99 -7.66
CA SER A 982 64.12 5.31 -7.78
C SER A 982 64.46 6.21 -6.58
N VAL A 983 64.78 7.47 -6.84
CA VAL A 983 65.04 8.48 -5.78
C VAL A 983 63.75 8.92 -5.07
N SER A 984 62.61 8.88 -5.75
CA SER A 984 61.32 9.38 -5.25
C SER A 984 60.16 8.49 -5.67
N THR A 985 59.08 8.47 -4.88
CA THR A 985 57.84 7.80 -5.28
C THR A 985 57.26 8.51 -6.50
N LEU A 986 56.94 7.74 -7.54
CA LEU A 986 56.25 8.20 -8.73
C LEU A 986 54.77 7.81 -8.59
N GLU A 987 53.93 8.81 -8.32
CA GLU A 987 52.50 8.62 -8.06
C GLU A 987 51.76 8.03 -9.27
N LYS A 988 50.81 7.14 -8.99
CA LYS A 988 49.78 6.72 -9.96
C LYS A 988 48.79 7.86 -10.17
N GLY A 989 48.40 8.08 -11.42
CA GLY A 989 47.26 8.93 -11.75
C GLY A 989 47.09 9.13 -13.24
N TYR A 990 45.91 9.59 -13.62
CA TYR A 990 45.66 10.13 -14.95
C TYR A 990 46.30 11.51 -15.10
N PRO A 991 46.65 11.94 -16.32
CA PRO A 991 46.95 13.35 -16.57
C PRO A 991 45.78 14.23 -16.09
N THR A 992 46.06 15.39 -15.50
CA THR A 992 45.04 16.16 -14.78
C THR A 992 44.72 17.53 -15.40
N VAL A 993 43.43 17.90 -15.35
CA VAL A 993 42.93 19.23 -15.76
C VAL A 993 42.96 20.30 -14.67
N THR A 994 43.32 19.90 -13.45
CA THR A 994 43.19 20.72 -12.23
C THR A 994 44.49 21.39 -11.79
N ARG A 995 45.63 21.05 -12.41
CA ARG A 995 46.96 21.57 -12.07
C ARG A 995 47.52 22.42 -13.22
N GLU A 996 48.50 23.25 -12.91
CA GLU A 996 49.24 24.06 -13.90
C GLU A 996 49.94 23.18 -14.95
N PHE A 997 50.46 22.02 -14.52
CA PHE A 997 51.00 20.97 -15.38
C PHE A 997 50.15 19.72 -15.23
N GLY A 998 49.70 19.18 -16.35
CA GLY A 998 48.84 18.01 -16.42
C GLY A 998 49.60 16.68 -16.46
N ASP A 999 50.92 16.67 -16.70
CA ASP A 999 51.71 15.44 -16.81
C ASP A 999 52.16 14.86 -15.46
N LEU A 1000 52.41 13.55 -15.43
CA LEU A 1000 52.87 12.82 -14.25
C LEU A 1000 54.17 12.07 -14.56
N ALA A 1001 55.07 12.02 -13.57
CA ALA A 1001 56.40 11.46 -13.74
C ALA A 1001 56.39 9.97 -14.12
N LEU A 1002 55.49 9.17 -13.53
CA LEU A 1002 55.39 7.74 -13.83
C LEU A 1002 54.93 7.49 -15.27
N GLY A 1003 53.88 8.20 -15.71
CA GLY A 1003 53.41 8.10 -17.08
C GLY A 1003 54.43 8.57 -18.11
N ASN A 1004 55.19 9.64 -17.79
CA ASN A 1004 56.29 10.09 -18.63
C ASN A 1004 57.39 9.03 -18.75
N LEU A 1005 57.77 8.37 -17.64
CA LEU A 1005 58.76 7.29 -17.61
C LEU A 1005 58.37 6.16 -18.56
N ILE A 1006 57.11 5.72 -18.50
CA ILE A 1006 56.57 4.65 -19.36
C ILE A 1006 56.57 5.10 -20.82
N ALA A 1007 56.01 6.27 -21.13
CA ALA A 1007 55.94 6.79 -22.49
C ALA A 1007 57.34 6.98 -23.11
N ASP A 1008 58.33 7.43 -22.33
CA ASP A 1008 59.72 7.52 -22.80
C ASP A 1008 60.34 6.15 -23.06
N GLY A 1009 60.05 5.16 -22.21
CA GLY A 1009 60.47 3.77 -22.43
C GLY A 1009 59.89 3.18 -23.71
N MET A 1010 58.59 3.37 -23.95
CA MET A 1010 57.91 2.96 -25.19
C MET A 1010 58.58 3.60 -26.41
N LYS A 1011 58.81 4.91 -26.38
CA LYS A 1011 59.44 5.66 -27.46
C LYS A 1011 60.84 5.14 -27.78
N VAL A 1012 61.65 4.89 -26.75
CA VAL A 1012 63.02 4.38 -26.90
C VAL A 1012 63.03 2.96 -27.45
N ALA A 1013 62.16 2.09 -26.95
CA ALA A 1013 62.09 0.69 -27.40
C ALA A 1013 61.72 0.55 -28.88
N MET A 1014 60.88 1.46 -29.39
CA MET A 1014 60.38 1.40 -30.77
C MET A 1014 61.07 2.35 -31.76
N ASP A 1015 62.08 3.12 -31.30
CA ASP A 1015 62.77 4.16 -32.08
C ASP A 1015 61.77 5.09 -32.80
N SER A 1016 60.82 5.65 -32.04
CA SER A 1016 59.74 6.50 -32.57
C SER A 1016 59.95 8.00 -32.29
N ASP A 1017 59.24 8.86 -33.00
CA ASP A 1017 59.22 10.30 -32.75
C ASP A 1017 58.48 10.61 -31.44
N PHE A 1018 57.30 10.00 -31.26
CA PHE A 1018 56.40 10.22 -30.13
C PHE A 1018 55.90 8.91 -29.50
N ALA A 1019 55.38 9.00 -28.27
CA ALA A 1019 54.63 7.92 -27.63
C ALA A 1019 53.39 8.45 -26.89
N LEU A 1020 52.33 7.64 -26.84
CA LEU A 1020 51.14 7.88 -26.02
C LEU A 1020 50.84 6.63 -25.16
N MET A 1021 50.57 6.83 -23.88
CA MET A 1021 50.19 5.78 -22.92
C MET A 1021 48.91 6.19 -22.21
N ASN A 1022 47.86 5.35 -22.25
CA ASN A 1022 46.59 5.62 -21.58
C ASN A 1022 46.74 5.50 -20.05
N GLY A 1023 46.08 6.38 -19.30
CA GLY A 1023 46.16 6.44 -17.85
C GLY A 1023 45.62 5.19 -17.18
N GLY A 1024 44.58 4.58 -17.76
CA GLY A 1024 43.99 3.32 -17.26
C GLY A 1024 44.95 2.13 -17.29
N GLY A 1025 45.98 2.17 -18.15
CA GLY A 1025 47.02 1.17 -18.24
C GLY A 1025 48.05 1.21 -17.10
N VAL A 1026 48.05 2.26 -16.28
CA VAL A 1026 48.97 2.45 -15.15
C VAL A 1026 48.26 2.09 -13.83
N ARG A 1027 48.63 0.96 -13.21
CA ARG A 1027 47.81 0.33 -12.16
C ARG A 1027 48.29 0.56 -10.73
N SER A 1028 49.57 0.83 -10.52
CA SER A 1028 50.18 1.07 -9.20
C SER A 1028 51.13 2.28 -9.23
N PRO A 1029 51.34 3.00 -8.10
CA PRO A 1029 52.50 3.88 -7.98
C PRO A 1029 53.81 3.08 -8.00
N LEU A 1030 54.91 3.77 -8.31
CA LEU A 1030 56.26 3.22 -8.17
C LEU A 1030 56.94 3.86 -6.96
N GLU A 1031 57.18 3.09 -5.90
CA GLU A 1031 57.73 3.63 -4.66
C GLU A 1031 59.21 4.05 -4.76
N ALA A 1032 59.63 4.98 -3.89
CA ALA A 1032 61.04 5.33 -3.74
C ALA A 1032 61.84 4.15 -3.17
N GLY A 1033 63.04 3.91 -3.70
CA GLY A 1033 63.92 2.84 -3.25
C GLY A 1033 64.31 1.87 -4.36
N GLU A 1034 64.62 0.63 -3.98
CA GLU A 1034 64.91 -0.45 -4.92
C GLU A 1034 63.68 -0.69 -5.80
N VAL A 1035 63.88 -0.82 -7.12
CA VAL A 1035 62.83 -1.11 -8.09
C VAL A 1035 63.07 -2.51 -8.65
N THR A 1036 62.07 -3.36 -8.51
CA THR A 1036 62.07 -4.74 -8.97
C THR A 1036 61.20 -4.92 -10.22
N TYR A 1037 61.34 -6.07 -10.89
CA TYR A 1037 60.45 -6.47 -11.97
C TYR A 1037 59.00 -6.55 -11.47
N GLY A 1038 58.78 -7.07 -10.25
CA GLY A 1038 57.46 -7.10 -9.62
C GLY A 1038 56.82 -5.72 -9.43
N ASP A 1039 57.63 -4.72 -9.06
CA ASP A 1039 57.14 -3.33 -8.93
C ASP A 1039 56.68 -2.79 -10.29
N LEU A 1040 57.47 -2.98 -11.35
CA LEU A 1040 57.10 -2.53 -12.69
C LEU A 1040 55.94 -3.33 -13.28
N PHE A 1041 55.84 -4.63 -13.00
CA PHE A 1041 54.69 -5.46 -13.38
C PHE A 1041 53.41 -4.93 -12.72
N SER A 1042 53.47 -4.57 -11.44
CA SER A 1042 52.34 -3.97 -10.72
C SER A 1042 51.92 -2.62 -11.32
N VAL A 1043 52.83 -1.91 -11.98
CA VAL A 1043 52.55 -0.68 -12.73
C VAL A 1043 51.87 -0.99 -14.08
N GLN A 1044 52.35 -1.98 -14.84
CA GLN A 1044 51.84 -2.38 -16.17
C GLN A 1044 51.53 -3.91 -16.24
N PRO A 1045 50.39 -4.37 -15.68
CA PRO A 1045 50.12 -5.81 -15.51
C PRO A 1045 49.47 -6.49 -16.73
N PHE A 1046 49.06 -5.73 -17.74
CA PHE A 1046 48.23 -6.24 -18.85
C PHE A 1046 49.00 -7.00 -19.92
N GLY A 1047 50.34 -7.02 -19.89
CA GLY A 1047 51.15 -7.66 -20.92
C GLY A 1047 50.90 -7.10 -22.33
N ASN A 1048 50.48 -5.83 -22.42
CA ASN A 1048 50.19 -5.18 -23.69
C ASN A 1048 51.42 -5.18 -24.61
N VAL A 1049 51.21 -5.14 -25.91
CA VAL A 1049 52.29 -5.10 -26.91
C VAL A 1049 52.37 -3.72 -27.54
N LEU A 1050 53.58 -3.21 -27.75
CA LEU A 1050 53.78 -1.90 -28.38
C LEU A 1050 53.44 -1.94 -29.86
N ASN A 1051 52.65 -0.97 -30.33
CA ASN A 1051 52.29 -0.78 -31.72
C ASN A 1051 52.80 0.59 -32.18
N LYS A 1052 53.72 0.60 -33.15
CA LYS A 1052 54.21 1.82 -33.81
C LYS A 1052 53.44 2.07 -35.10
N VAL A 1053 52.88 3.26 -35.23
CA VAL A 1053 52.10 3.73 -36.38
C VAL A 1053 52.70 5.01 -36.95
N ASN A 1054 52.33 5.36 -38.18
CA ASN A 1054 52.61 6.69 -38.74
C ASN A 1054 51.33 7.53 -38.73
N LEU A 1055 51.41 8.73 -38.16
CA LEU A 1055 50.31 9.69 -38.07
C LEU A 1055 50.77 11.05 -38.59
N SER A 1056 49.94 11.72 -39.38
CA SER A 1056 50.19 13.12 -39.72
C SER A 1056 50.07 14.01 -38.47
N GLY A 1057 50.70 15.19 -38.48
CA GLY A 1057 50.50 16.16 -37.40
C GLY A 1057 49.03 16.55 -37.19
N ALA A 1058 48.20 16.48 -38.24
CA ALA A 1058 46.75 16.68 -38.15
C ALA A 1058 46.05 15.49 -37.46
N ASP A 1059 46.45 14.25 -37.76
CA ASP A 1059 45.87 13.06 -37.14
C ASP A 1059 46.20 12.98 -35.64
N LEU A 1060 47.45 13.34 -35.26
CA LEU A 1060 47.85 13.41 -33.85
C LEU A 1060 46.97 14.40 -33.07
N ARG A 1061 46.60 15.53 -33.68
CA ARG A 1061 45.68 16.49 -33.06
C ARG A 1061 44.30 15.90 -32.83
N VAL A 1062 43.74 15.18 -33.81
CA VAL A 1062 42.44 14.50 -33.66
C VAL A 1062 42.46 13.57 -32.46
N ILE A 1063 43.50 12.73 -32.35
CA ILE A 1063 43.66 11.78 -31.23
C ILE A 1063 43.78 12.51 -29.88
N LEU A 1064 44.51 13.64 -29.84
CA LEU A 1064 44.68 14.42 -28.62
C LEU A 1064 43.43 15.24 -28.24
N ASP A 1065 42.62 15.68 -29.19
CA ASP A 1065 41.33 16.32 -28.93
C ASP A 1065 40.33 15.29 -28.38
N GLU A 1066 40.30 14.07 -28.94
CA GLU A 1066 39.37 13.00 -28.52
C GLU A 1066 39.60 12.50 -27.09
N GLN A 1067 40.82 12.60 -26.54
CA GLN A 1067 41.08 12.23 -25.14
C GLN A 1067 40.54 13.25 -24.12
N ILE A 1068 40.16 14.46 -24.54
CA ILE A 1068 39.67 15.49 -23.61
C ILE A 1068 38.17 15.27 -23.39
N THR A 1069 37.85 14.51 -22.36
CA THR A 1069 36.46 14.14 -22.03
C THR A 1069 35.99 14.81 -20.75
N ALA A 1070 34.71 14.64 -20.41
CA ALA A 1070 34.18 15.06 -19.12
C ALA A 1070 34.85 14.38 -17.92
N ARG A 1071 35.52 13.23 -18.13
CA ARG A 1071 36.31 12.52 -17.11
C ARG A 1071 37.73 13.10 -16.94
N GLY A 1072 38.16 14.03 -17.81
CA GLY A 1072 39.49 14.63 -17.82
C GLY A 1072 40.34 14.19 -19.01
N LEU A 1073 41.67 14.25 -18.83
CA LEU A 1073 42.67 13.79 -19.80
C LEU A 1073 43.03 12.32 -19.54
N ASP A 1074 43.44 11.59 -20.59
CA ASP A 1074 43.82 10.18 -20.49
C ASP A 1074 45.31 9.93 -20.78
N TYR A 1075 45.91 10.60 -21.76
CA TYR A 1075 47.19 10.15 -22.32
C TYR A 1075 48.41 10.80 -21.66
N HIS A 1076 49.32 9.98 -21.15
CA HIS A 1076 50.71 10.34 -20.91
C HIS A 1076 51.48 10.37 -22.22
N ILE A 1077 52.45 11.28 -22.37
CA ILE A 1077 53.10 11.56 -23.66
C ILE A 1077 54.63 11.58 -23.59
N SER A 1078 55.26 11.28 -24.72
CA SER A 1078 56.70 11.46 -24.95
C SER A 1078 57.00 12.11 -26.29
N GLY A 1079 58.06 12.92 -26.34
CA GLY A 1079 58.65 13.46 -27.57
C GLY A 1079 58.06 14.77 -28.08
N PHE A 1080 57.02 15.30 -27.44
CA PHE A 1080 56.44 16.60 -27.72
C PHE A 1080 55.81 17.19 -26.45
N THR A 1081 55.41 18.46 -26.51
CA THR A 1081 54.58 19.11 -25.48
C THR A 1081 53.32 19.67 -26.10
N TYR A 1082 52.20 19.75 -25.38
CA TYR A 1082 51.00 20.43 -25.88
C TYR A 1082 50.32 21.30 -24.84
N THR A 1083 49.61 22.31 -25.33
CA THR A 1083 48.70 23.15 -24.55
C THR A 1083 47.25 22.85 -24.89
N TYR A 1084 46.33 23.05 -23.97
CA TYR A 1084 44.89 22.81 -24.20
C TYR A 1084 44.02 23.78 -23.38
N THR A 1085 42.80 24.03 -23.84
CA THR A 1085 41.73 24.68 -23.07
C THR A 1085 40.84 23.62 -22.43
N TYR A 1086 40.20 23.96 -21.31
CA TYR A 1086 39.15 23.13 -20.71
C TYR A 1086 38.12 24.04 -20.06
N ASP A 1087 36.86 23.84 -20.42
CA ASP A 1087 35.71 24.51 -19.83
C ASP A 1087 35.16 23.60 -18.72
N ASP A 1088 35.30 24.05 -17.46
CA ASP A 1088 34.85 23.28 -16.29
C ASP A 1088 33.32 23.18 -16.21
N GLU A 1089 32.56 24.11 -16.81
CA GLU A 1089 31.09 24.06 -16.86
C GLU A 1089 30.60 23.12 -17.97
N ALA A 1090 31.19 23.21 -19.15
CA ALA A 1090 30.83 22.34 -20.28
C ALA A 1090 31.49 20.95 -20.21
N THR A 1091 32.47 20.75 -19.31
CA THR A 1091 33.25 19.51 -19.15
C THR A 1091 33.89 19.04 -20.46
N SER A 1092 34.42 19.99 -21.23
CA SER A 1092 34.98 19.74 -22.56
C SER A 1092 36.16 20.69 -22.84
N GLY A 1093 37.04 20.33 -23.77
CA GLY A 1093 38.20 21.15 -24.13
C GLY A 1093 38.75 20.84 -25.51
N GLU A 1094 39.77 21.59 -25.92
CA GLU A 1094 40.45 21.42 -27.20
C GLU A 1094 41.95 21.70 -27.07
N ILE A 1095 42.75 21.03 -27.90
CA ILE A 1095 44.19 21.26 -28.00
C ILE A 1095 44.44 22.63 -28.62
N VAL A 1096 45.39 23.40 -28.09
CA VAL A 1096 45.77 24.72 -28.61
C VAL A 1096 47.04 24.61 -29.44
N ASP A 1097 48.17 24.26 -28.85
CA ASP A 1097 49.45 24.09 -29.54
C ASP A 1097 50.03 22.70 -29.31
N ILE A 1098 50.74 22.15 -30.30
CA ILE A 1098 51.57 20.95 -30.20
C ILE A 1098 52.98 21.35 -30.64
N LEU A 1099 53.96 21.24 -29.76
CA LEU A 1099 55.32 21.73 -29.95
C LEU A 1099 56.34 20.59 -29.88
N LEU A 1100 57.30 20.62 -30.80
CA LEU A 1100 58.49 19.77 -30.78
C LEU A 1100 59.45 20.20 -29.65
N PRO A 1101 60.42 19.33 -29.26
CA PRO A 1101 61.36 19.64 -28.18
C PRO A 1101 62.22 20.90 -28.40
N ASP A 1102 62.39 21.35 -29.64
CA ASP A 1102 63.09 22.60 -29.97
C ASP A 1102 62.20 23.86 -29.90
N GLY A 1103 60.92 23.70 -29.53
CA GLY A 1103 59.92 24.75 -29.42
C GLY A 1103 59.20 25.08 -30.73
N THR A 1104 59.47 24.38 -31.83
CA THR A 1104 58.78 24.60 -33.10
C THR A 1104 57.41 23.88 -33.13
N PRO A 1105 56.35 24.47 -33.72
CA PRO A 1105 55.08 23.78 -33.88
C PRO A 1105 55.17 22.53 -34.77
N ILE A 1106 54.33 21.54 -34.48
CA ILE A 1106 54.19 20.35 -35.35
C ILE A 1106 53.68 20.76 -36.75
N ASP A 1107 54.20 20.13 -37.81
CA ASP A 1107 53.71 20.35 -39.17
C ASP A 1107 52.48 19.45 -39.41
N PRO A 1108 51.28 20.01 -39.67
CA PRO A 1108 50.07 19.21 -39.85
C PRO A 1108 50.13 18.18 -40.99
N SER A 1109 51.00 18.41 -41.97
CA SER A 1109 51.13 17.56 -43.17
C SER A 1109 52.29 16.56 -43.11
N LYS A 1110 53.15 16.68 -42.08
CA LYS A 1110 54.29 15.78 -41.91
C LYS A 1110 53.85 14.54 -41.13
N GLU A 1111 54.31 13.38 -41.57
CA GLU A 1111 54.18 12.11 -40.85
C GLU A 1111 55.19 12.02 -39.71
N TYR A 1112 54.70 11.55 -38.56
CA TYR A 1112 55.48 11.24 -37.37
C TYR A 1112 55.21 9.80 -36.94
N SER A 1113 56.26 9.11 -36.53
CA SER A 1113 56.14 7.78 -35.95
C SER A 1113 55.68 7.88 -34.50
N VAL A 1114 54.56 7.25 -34.17
CA VAL A 1114 53.94 7.29 -32.85
C VAL A 1114 53.80 5.86 -32.33
N VAL A 1115 54.34 5.59 -31.14
CA VAL A 1115 54.12 4.31 -30.46
C VAL A 1115 53.00 4.44 -29.43
N VAL A 1116 52.12 3.45 -29.43
CA VAL A 1116 51.06 3.25 -28.45
C VAL A 1116 51.07 1.78 -28.00
N ASN A 1117 50.26 1.41 -27.03
CA ASN A 1117 50.03 -0.01 -26.76
C ASN A 1117 48.90 -0.59 -27.66
N ASN A 1118 48.84 -1.90 -27.79
CA ASN A 1118 47.86 -2.61 -28.62
C ASN A 1118 46.42 -2.37 -28.19
N TYR A 1119 46.16 -2.17 -26.89
CA TYR A 1119 44.86 -1.72 -26.39
C TYR A 1119 44.45 -0.40 -27.02
N MET A 1120 45.28 0.64 -26.91
CA MET A 1120 45.01 1.96 -27.51
C MET A 1120 44.85 1.87 -29.03
N TYR A 1121 45.64 1.05 -29.73
CA TYR A 1121 45.52 0.88 -31.18
C TYR A 1121 44.20 0.19 -31.59
N GLY A 1122 43.80 -0.85 -30.85
CA GLY A 1122 42.63 -1.68 -31.16
C GLY A 1122 41.31 -1.09 -30.66
N ASN A 1123 41.35 -0.23 -29.66
CA ASN A 1123 40.19 0.42 -29.08
C ASN A 1123 39.55 1.39 -30.09
N ILE A 1124 38.25 1.20 -30.36
CA ILE A 1124 37.49 1.99 -31.33
C ILE A 1124 37.36 3.46 -30.89
N GLY A 1125 37.40 3.73 -29.59
CA GLY A 1125 37.28 5.06 -29.00
C GLY A 1125 38.49 5.99 -29.17
N THR A 1126 39.66 5.49 -29.57
CA THR A 1126 40.90 6.29 -29.67
C THR A 1126 41.18 6.83 -31.07
N SER A 1127 40.40 6.43 -32.08
CA SER A 1127 40.61 6.67 -33.53
C SER A 1127 41.96 6.23 -34.13
N ILE A 1128 42.92 5.74 -33.35
CA ILE A 1128 44.29 5.44 -33.83
C ILE A 1128 44.26 4.42 -34.97
N GLY A 1129 43.61 3.27 -34.78
CA GLY A 1129 43.51 2.22 -35.81
C GLY A 1129 42.68 2.63 -37.04
N ARG A 1130 41.82 3.65 -36.92
CA ARG A 1130 41.06 4.25 -38.04
C ARG A 1130 41.93 5.20 -38.86
N LEU A 1131 42.81 5.95 -38.21
CA LEU A 1131 43.67 6.97 -38.83
C LEU A 1131 44.95 6.36 -39.41
N SER A 1132 45.46 5.28 -38.83
CA SER A 1132 46.65 4.58 -39.33
C SER A 1132 46.46 3.06 -39.33
N THR A 1133 46.42 2.49 -40.54
CA THR A 1133 46.23 1.05 -40.76
C THR A 1133 47.56 0.30 -40.92
N ASP A 1134 48.66 1.00 -41.19
CA ASP A 1134 50.00 0.44 -41.26
C ASP A 1134 50.66 0.49 -39.87
N MET A 1135 50.98 -0.67 -39.31
CA MET A 1135 51.45 -0.80 -37.92
C MET A 1135 52.61 -1.81 -37.80
N GLU A 1136 53.62 -1.45 -37.02
CA GLU A 1136 54.74 -2.30 -36.63
C GLU A 1136 54.55 -2.74 -35.18
N VAL A 1137 54.51 -4.07 -34.96
CA VAL A 1137 54.38 -4.69 -33.63
C VAL A 1137 55.76 -4.80 -32.98
N GLY A 1138 55.86 -4.34 -31.74
CA GLY A 1138 57.05 -4.29 -30.91
C GLY A 1138 57.09 -5.34 -29.80
N PRO A 1139 57.95 -5.14 -28.78
CA PRO A 1139 57.97 -5.97 -27.58
C PRO A 1139 56.75 -5.70 -26.67
N VAL A 1140 56.65 -6.47 -25.59
CA VAL A 1140 55.71 -6.20 -24.50
C VAL A 1140 56.05 -4.85 -23.85
N ASP A 1141 55.04 -4.06 -23.51
CA ASP A 1141 55.19 -2.71 -22.96
C ASP A 1141 55.93 -2.70 -21.62
N LEU A 1142 55.69 -3.68 -20.76
CA LEU A 1142 56.44 -3.91 -19.53
C LEU A 1142 57.93 -4.18 -19.81
N GLU A 1143 58.26 -4.99 -20.80
CA GLU A 1143 59.66 -5.26 -21.16
C GLU A 1143 60.37 -3.98 -21.62
N ALA A 1144 59.68 -3.16 -22.42
CA ALA A 1144 60.19 -1.85 -22.84
C ALA A 1144 60.47 -0.92 -21.66
N THR A 1145 59.56 -0.88 -20.67
CA THR A 1145 59.77 -0.07 -19.46
C THR A 1145 60.90 -0.64 -18.59
N VAL A 1146 60.99 -1.96 -18.41
CA VAL A 1146 62.07 -2.63 -17.68
C VAL A 1146 63.43 -2.31 -18.31
N ASP A 1147 63.54 -2.46 -19.64
CA ASP A 1147 64.77 -2.16 -20.38
C ASP A 1147 65.15 -0.69 -20.28
N TYR A 1148 64.16 0.20 -20.34
CA TYR A 1148 64.38 1.64 -20.17
C TYR A 1148 64.90 1.97 -18.77
N VAL A 1149 64.27 1.45 -17.71
CA VAL A 1149 64.71 1.65 -16.32
C VAL A 1149 66.11 1.08 -16.10
N ASN A 1150 66.43 -0.10 -16.66
CA ASN A 1150 67.77 -0.68 -16.61
C ASN A 1150 68.84 0.20 -17.29
N ALA A 1151 68.45 0.94 -18.33
CA ALA A 1151 69.34 1.84 -19.06
C ALA A 1151 69.56 3.20 -18.35
N LEU A 1152 68.70 3.57 -17.39
CA LEU A 1152 68.85 4.79 -16.59
C LEU A 1152 70.02 4.67 -15.61
N SER A 1153 70.55 5.81 -15.16
CA SER A 1153 71.52 5.83 -14.06
C SER A 1153 70.86 5.34 -12.77
N SER A 1154 71.48 4.42 -12.03
CA SER A 1154 70.96 3.95 -10.73
C SER A 1154 71.73 4.61 -9.56
N PRO A 1155 71.06 5.33 -8.64
CA PRO A 1155 69.61 5.59 -8.61
C PRO A 1155 69.17 6.64 -9.66
N PHE A 1156 67.95 6.49 -10.19
CA PHE A 1156 67.35 7.41 -11.17
C PHE A 1156 66.37 8.36 -10.50
N GLU A 1157 66.24 9.57 -11.05
CA GLU A 1157 65.25 10.57 -10.64
C GLU A 1157 64.40 10.92 -11.86
N TYR A 1158 63.06 10.80 -11.73
CA TYR A 1158 62.10 11.15 -12.78
C TYR A 1158 61.10 12.17 -12.25
N LYS A 1159 60.76 13.18 -13.07
CA LYS A 1159 59.90 14.31 -12.66
C LYS A 1159 58.89 14.62 -13.76
N SER A 1160 57.79 15.27 -13.40
CA SER A 1160 56.95 15.96 -14.38
C SER A 1160 57.76 17.11 -14.98
N GLU A 1161 57.67 17.26 -16.29
CA GLU A 1161 58.45 18.23 -17.07
C GLU A 1161 57.56 19.35 -17.63
N GLY A 1162 56.25 19.31 -17.34
CA GLY A 1162 55.29 20.24 -17.90
C GLY A 1162 54.97 19.95 -19.37
N ARG A 1163 54.96 18.67 -19.76
CA ARG A 1163 54.68 18.26 -21.16
C ARG A 1163 53.24 18.58 -21.59
N ILE A 1164 52.33 18.68 -20.63
CA ILE A 1164 50.91 18.94 -20.82
C ILE A 1164 50.54 20.17 -20.00
N GLN A 1165 50.01 21.22 -20.64
CA GLN A 1165 49.73 22.48 -19.94
C GLN A 1165 48.36 23.07 -20.30
N ARG A 1166 47.55 23.41 -19.29
CA ARG A 1166 46.28 24.12 -19.50
C ARG A 1166 46.57 25.60 -19.76
N VAL A 1167 45.97 26.15 -20.81
CA VAL A 1167 45.94 27.61 -21.05
C VAL A 1167 44.62 28.19 -20.55
N GLN A 1168 44.68 29.41 -20.00
CA GLN A 1168 43.52 30.13 -19.46
C GLN A 1168 42.64 30.75 -20.53
#